data_AF-A0A553N9F7-F1
#
_entry.id   AF-A0A553N9F7-F1
#
_cell.length_a   1.000
_cell.length_b   1.000
_cell.length_c   1.000
_cell.angle_alpha   90.00
_cell.angle_beta   90.00
_cell.angle_gamma   90.00
#
_symmetry.space_group_name_H-M   'P 1'
#
loop_
_entity.id
_entity.type
_entity.pdbx_description
1 polymer ?
#
loop_
_entity_poly.entity_id
_entity_poly.type
_entity_poly.pdbx_seq_one_letter_code
_entity_poly.pdbx_strand_id
1 'polypeptide(L)'
;MKRFVFKALTLTLVISLGLSSNIEDHDSCPPPKSCRPFREQERSVIIHDSRGRLGNQMFAYWLLYALRVQFGYQSFIMRRTFEYLDPYFEGLDVAIAEDGLCDFEEIYSTFWNSIREHRMQIIRETISKRLGYKVQMERDDNGRWILPPEVVDDPSVQYERIIHSEDFESLGDVNLPPSSFPWEILSTNTSVQVLADPEFQVGRAFIFHPENMRTSQKDFGLLNRGSNVVQGVEQAFTVRSKFIKAATEFMAKVINQRQKSMKPSKQMRSFTFVGIHSRRTDHISYEAERGYRTLKPSYFLLAMDMFRERFKRIIFFYVSDDYNWGKDNLLPRNRKRDLFFGEDGVPDDLDSVGFDLALMSLCNHTIISHGTFSYWVGFLGNGSVITPNHFPQFRTNMIVPEYYQKHPLEHPLPRLFPNESQSHSECRKQESQLTDQQSTCDRTCVPFDPHAPSVVIRDTQGRLGNQMFAYLLLLSLKLQFGYQPYLTRKGFDHLSPYFENLDMEVAEDVLCDFDDVYPKFRLMIKEKRLEMIKQAILDKLGYHIELERDDQGRWKLPPEIMNNPDLNPGEIVHDQTFRNMDAIDIEKSAYPWEVITKTLSIVEFANSTYHYGRAFILYPENYSASREESRFINEGPGVEEALVRAFRLKQHYIDSAQEELNKILNEHEGKKAKKKSKKSKSKKKKKKDAPIFVGIHSRRTDHQDFESVTGFKTLKPSYYLHAMEMYREHFKNVIFIYISDDLQWGKTHLRPRTKAGDLYFGGQGSPHESHSIGFDLALMSLCNHTILSYGTFSYWVGFMAGGSVILPKHFPDYRTGSDAKAFYHHPLKNPFPRLHPYLL
;
A
#
# COMPACT_ATOMS: atom_id res chain seq x y z
N MET A 1 19.01 -52.18 0.13
CA MET A 1 18.06 -52.02 1.25
C MET A 1 16.83 -51.22 0.77
N LYS A 2 16.16 -51.50 -0.36
CA LYS A 2 15.33 -52.66 -0.76
C LYS A 2 14.37 -53.18 0.34
N ARG A 3 13.60 -52.29 0.99
CA ARG A 3 12.29 -52.60 1.65
C ARG A 3 11.52 -51.39 2.25
N PHE A 4 11.93 -50.13 2.03
CA PHE A 4 11.30 -48.97 2.69
C PHE A 4 10.65 -47.93 1.77
N VAL A 5 10.55 -48.18 0.46
CA VAL A 5 10.01 -47.22 -0.53
C VAL A 5 8.65 -47.65 -1.12
N PHE A 6 8.12 -48.81 -0.70
CA PHE A 6 6.86 -49.37 -1.21
C PHE A 6 5.76 -49.42 -0.12
N LYS A 7 5.63 -48.32 0.64
CA LYS A 7 4.52 -48.08 1.59
C LYS A 7 3.82 -46.72 1.38
N ALA A 8 4.23 -45.94 0.38
CA ALA A 8 3.62 -44.65 0.03
C ALA A 8 2.76 -44.72 -1.24
N LEU A 9 2.53 -45.93 -1.77
CA LEU A 9 1.72 -46.20 -2.97
C LEU A 9 0.57 -47.17 -2.71
N THR A 10 0.14 -47.30 -1.44
CA THR A 10 -1.25 -47.66 -1.13
C THR A 10 -2.08 -46.40 -1.22
N LEU A 11 -2.47 -46.12 -2.46
CA LEU A 11 -3.81 -45.70 -2.83
C LEU A 11 -4.53 -44.74 -1.85
N THR A 12 -4.34 -43.45 -2.13
CA THR A 12 -5.26 -42.38 -1.80
C THR A 12 -6.55 -42.56 -2.62
N LEU A 13 -7.26 -43.65 -2.37
CA LEU A 13 -8.67 -43.85 -2.67
C LEU A 13 -9.36 -44.26 -1.35
N VAL A 14 -9.13 -43.46 -0.32
CA VAL A 14 -9.94 -43.41 0.89
C VAL A 14 -10.15 -41.93 1.18
N ILE A 15 -11.21 -41.39 0.62
CA ILE A 15 -11.94 -40.26 1.21
C ILE A 15 -12.21 -40.67 2.67
N SER A 16 -11.70 -39.96 3.68
CA SER A 16 -12.31 -39.72 5.01
C SER A 16 -11.41 -38.77 5.81
N LEU A 17 -11.86 -37.54 6.03
CA LEU A 17 -12.15 -37.10 7.39
C LEU A 17 -13.70 -37.18 7.44
N GLY A 18 -14.36 -37.94 8.30
CA GLY A 18 -13.99 -38.25 9.68
C GLY A 18 -14.70 -37.31 10.67
N LEU A 19 -15.97 -36.94 10.40
CA LEU A 19 -16.90 -36.59 11.46
C LEU A 19 -17.38 -37.91 12.07
N SER A 20 -16.74 -38.36 13.15
CA SER A 20 -17.35 -39.36 14.01
C SER A 20 -18.42 -38.67 14.84
N SER A 21 -19.66 -39.11 14.67
CA SER A 21 -20.76 -38.91 15.59
C SER A 21 -20.42 -39.48 16.97
N ASN A 22 -19.97 -38.64 17.89
CA ASN A 22 -20.23 -38.83 19.31
C ASN A 22 -21.38 -37.89 19.66
N ILE A 23 -22.60 -38.42 19.54
CA ILE A 23 -23.77 -37.85 20.21
C ILE A 23 -23.61 -38.23 21.68
N GLU A 24 -22.93 -37.38 22.43
CA GLU A 24 -23.21 -37.27 23.86
C GLU A 24 -24.34 -36.27 24.01
N ASP A 25 -25.44 -36.72 24.63
CA ASP A 25 -26.60 -35.92 25.02
C ASP A 25 -26.14 -34.67 25.77
N HIS A 26 -26.07 -33.55 25.07
CA HIS A 26 -26.09 -32.22 25.67
C HIS A 26 -27.35 -31.49 25.19
N ASP A 27 -28.40 -31.67 25.98
CA ASP A 27 -29.59 -30.81 26.04
C ASP A 27 -29.17 -29.35 26.28
N SER A 28 -28.85 -28.64 25.19
CA SER A 28 -29.02 -27.20 25.06
C SER A 28 -28.72 -26.82 23.61
N CYS A 29 -29.74 -26.92 22.76
CA CYS A 29 -29.67 -26.40 21.39
C CYS A 29 -29.39 -24.89 21.45
N PRO A 30 -28.27 -24.38 20.89
CA PRO A 30 -28.10 -22.94 20.76
C PRO A 30 -29.18 -22.40 19.80
N PRO A 31 -29.63 -21.14 19.97
CA PRO A 31 -30.67 -20.56 19.12
C PRO A 31 -30.22 -20.58 17.65
N PRO A 32 -31.15 -20.68 16.68
CA PRO A 32 -30.80 -20.73 15.26
C PRO A 32 -29.97 -19.49 14.88
N LYS A 33 -28.76 -19.71 14.34
CA LYS A 33 -27.94 -18.64 13.77
C LYS A 33 -28.79 -17.92 12.72
N SER A 34 -28.96 -16.61 12.85
CA SER A 34 -29.65 -15.81 11.83
C SER A 34 -28.82 -15.83 10.54
N CYS A 35 -29.21 -16.62 9.55
CA CYS A 35 -28.57 -16.64 8.23
C CYS A 35 -29.16 -15.53 7.34
N ARG A 36 -28.40 -15.09 6.33
CA ARG A 36 -28.82 -14.01 5.42
C ARG A 36 -29.64 -14.56 4.24
N PRO A 37 -30.86 -14.06 3.99
CA PRO A 37 -31.64 -14.40 2.80
C PRO A 37 -31.16 -13.63 1.56
N PHE A 38 -31.41 -14.19 0.38
CA PHE A 38 -31.15 -13.53 -0.89
C PHE A 38 -32.12 -12.36 -1.15
N ARG A 39 -31.63 -11.33 -1.86
CA ARG A 39 -32.45 -10.22 -2.35
C ARG A 39 -31.99 -9.83 -3.75
N GLU A 40 -32.93 -9.80 -4.70
CA GLU A 40 -32.67 -9.53 -6.12
C GLU A 40 -32.03 -8.15 -6.39
N GLN A 41 -32.22 -7.18 -5.49
CA GLN A 41 -31.70 -5.82 -5.63
C GLN A 41 -30.36 -5.60 -4.92
N GLU A 42 -29.81 -6.62 -4.26
CA GLU A 42 -28.52 -6.52 -3.57
C GLU A 42 -27.35 -6.86 -4.50
N ARG A 43 -26.15 -6.44 -4.11
CA ARG A 43 -24.90 -6.77 -4.82
C ARG A 43 -24.74 -8.30 -4.93
N SER A 44 -24.23 -8.76 -6.06
CA SER A 44 -24.05 -10.19 -6.30
C SER A 44 -23.13 -10.82 -5.26
N VAL A 45 -23.48 -12.04 -4.86
CA VAL A 45 -22.69 -12.86 -3.95
C VAL A 45 -21.66 -13.63 -4.76
N ILE A 46 -20.41 -13.69 -4.28
CA ILE A 46 -19.38 -14.51 -4.91
C ILE A 46 -18.60 -15.29 -3.87
N ILE A 47 -18.40 -16.57 -4.17
CA ILE A 47 -17.61 -17.51 -3.38
C ILE A 47 -16.54 -18.09 -4.26
N HIS A 48 -15.35 -18.31 -3.69
CA HIS A 48 -14.25 -18.94 -4.39
C HIS A 48 -13.94 -20.31 -3.80
N ASP A 49 -14.14 -21.36 -4.59
CA ASP A 49 -13.88 -22.73 -4.22
C ASP A 49 -12.40 -23.11 -4.47
N SER A 50 -11.50 -22.62 -3.61
CA SER A 50 -10.07 -22.77 -3.84
C SER A 50 -9.54 -24.19 -3.64
N ARG A 51 -8.67 -24.63 -4.54
CA ARG A 51 -7.94 -25.91 -4.48
C ARG A 51 -6.43 -25.68 -4.43
N GLY A 52 -5.72 -26.62 -3.83
CA GLY A 52 -4.26 -26.61 -3.71
C GLY A 52 -3.74 -26.03 -2.39
N ARG A 53 -2.43 -25.83 -2.32
CA ARG A 53 -1.71 -25.40 -1.10
C ARG A 53 -1.80 -23.88 -0.88
N LEU A 54 -1.15 -23.40 0.17
CA LEU A 54 -1.18 -22.01 0.65
C LEU A 54 -1.22 -20.93 -0.44
N GLY A 55 -0.35 -20.99 -1.45
CA GLY A 55 -0.31 -19.97 -2.49
C GLY A 55 -1.63 -19.83 -3.29
N ASN A 56 -2.35 -20.92 -3.52
CA ASN A 56 -3.65 -20.88 -4.19
C ASN A 56 -4.74 -20.37 -3.25
N GLN A 57 -4.66 -20.71 -1.96
CA GLN A 57 -5.57 -20.21 -0.93
C GLN A 57 -5.46 -18.69 -0.80
N MET A 58 -4.22 -18.17 -0.82
CA MET A 58 -3.97 -16.72 -0.83
C MET A 58 -4.49 -16.04 -2.11
N PHE A 59 -4.37 -16.68 -3.28
CA PHE A 59 -4.96 -16.16 -4.52
C PHE A 59 -6.49 -16.10 -4.48
N ALA A 60 -7.13 -17.09 -3.88
CA ALA A 60 -8.57 -17.10 -3.71
C ALA A 60 -9.05 -15.93 -2.85
N TYR A 61 -8.39 -15.70 -1.71
CA TYR A 61 -8.65 -14.54 -0.88
C TYR A 61 -8.42 -13.24 -1.66
N TRP A 62 -7.29 -13.10 -2.37
CA TRP A 62 -6.99 -11.91 -3.16
C TRP A 62 -8.06 -11.64 -4.22
N LEU A 63 -8.51 -12.66 -4.95
CA LEU A 63 -9.55 -12.52 -5.97
C LEU A 63 -10.87 -12.06 -5.35
N LEU A 64 -11.31 -12.70 -4.26
CA LEU A 64 -12.52 -12.31 -3.53
C LEU A 64 -12.43 -10.87 -2.98
N TYR A 65 -11.27 -10.49 -2.46
CA TYR A 65 -11.01 -9.14 -1.95
C TYR A 65 -11.03 -8.11 -3.09
N ALA A 66 -10.35 -8.41 -4.21
CA ALA A 66 -10.30 -7.54 -5.38
C ALA A 66 -11.69 -7.33 -5.98
N LEU A 67 -12.48 -8.40 -6.16
CA LEU A 67 -13.85 -8.30 -6.67
C LEU A 67 -14.77 -7.48 -5.76
N ARG A 68 -14.62 -7.64 -4.44
CA ARG A 68 -15.35 -6.82 -3.46
C ARG A 68 -14.96 -5.35 -3.56
N VAL A 69 -13.67 -5.05 -3.57
CA VAL A 69 -13.17 -3.66 -3.53
C VAL A 69 -13.36 -2.94 -4.85
N GLN A 70 -13.21 -3.62 -5.99
CA GLN A 70 -13.29 -2.98 -7.30
C GLN A 70 -14.69 -2.97 -7.90
N PHE A 71 -15.46 -4.04 -7.70
CA PHE A 71 -16.74 -4.24 -8.38
C PHE A 71 -17.93 -4.37 -7.41
N GLY A 72 -17.69 -4.18 -6.10
CA GLY A 72 -18.75 -4.15 -5.10
C GLY A 72 -19.41 -5.49 -4.79
N TYR A 73 -18.82 -6.62 -5.21
CA TYR A 73 -19.35 -7.95 -4.89
C TYR A 73 -19.39 -8.20 -3.39
N GLN A 74 -20.38 -8.98 -2.96
CA GLN A 74 -20.44 -9.52 -1.61
C GLN A 74 -19.64 -10.82 -1.59
N SER A 75 -18.36 -10.70 -1.22
CA SER A 75 -17.46 -11.84 -1.24
C SER A 75 -17.51 -12.64 0.06
N PHE A 76 -17.60 -13.96 -0.09
CA PHE A 76 -17.53 -14.90 1.01
C PHE A 76 -16.44 -15.93 0.74
N ILE A 77 -15.68 -16.26 1.77
CA ILE A 77 -14.65 -17.29 1.72
C ILE A 77 -15.24 -18.59 2.25
N MET A 78 -14.79 -19.72 1.70
CA MET A 78 -15.11 -21.02 2.27
C MET A 78 -14.46 -21.17 3.65
N ARG A 79 -15.14 -21.78 4.61
CA ARG A 79 -14.61 -22.06 5.96
C ARG A 79 -13.28 -22.77 5.88
N ARG A 80 -13.19 -23.81 5.03
CA ARG A 80 -11.94 -24.56 4.83
C ARG A 80 -10.77 -23.67 4.39
N THR A 81 -11.03 -22.64 3.58
CA THR A 81 -10.01 -21.72 3.07
C THR A 81 -9.63 -20.71 4.14
N PHE A 82 -10.61 -20.22 4.89
CA PHE A 82 -10.36 -19.36 6.05
C PHE A 82 -9.52 -20.09 7.10
N GLU A 83 -9.92 -21.30 7.52
CA GLU A 83 -9.20 -22.14 8.49
C GLU A 83 -7.80 -22.54 8.00
N TYR A 84 -7.61 -22.63 6.68
CA TYR A 84 -6.27 -22.83 6.11
C TYR A 84 -5.41 -21.57 6.27
N LEU A 85 -5.94 -20.38 6.00
CA LEU A 85 -5.19 -19.12 5.98
C LEU A 85 -5.00 -18.51 7.38
N ASP A 86 -6.00 -18.61 8.24
CA ASP A 86 -6.05 -17.97 9.56
C ASP A 86 -4.85 -18.33 10.44
N PRO A 87 -4.34 -19.57 10.48
CA PRO A 87 -3.13 -19.90 11.22
C PRO A 87 -1.87 -19.17 10.78
N TYR A 88 -1.83 -18.63 9.55
CA TYR A 88 -0.69 -17.91 8.98
C TYR A 88 -0.79 -16.39 9.14
N PHE A 89 -1.99 -15.83 9.13
CA PHE A 89 -2.21 -14.39 8.97
C PHE A 89 -3.10 -13.78 10.06
N GLU A 90 -2.88 -12.50 10.38
CA GLU A 90 -3.65 -11.78 11.41
C GLU A 90 -4.76 -10.89 10.84
N GLY A 91 -4.75 -10.57 9.55
CA GLY A 91 -5.56 -9.50 8.97
C GLY A 91 -6.70 -9.94 8.05
N LEU A 92 -7.08 -11.23 8.03
CA LEU A 92 -8.10 -11.72 7.11
C LEU A 92 -9.45 -11.03 7.37
N ASP A 93 -9.95 -10.32 6.36
CA ASP A 93 -11.19 -9.53 6.41
C ASP A 93 -12.15 -10.00 5.31
N VAL A 94 -12.80 -11.14 5.56
CA VAL A 94 -13.80 -11.71 4.64
C VAL A 94 -14.77 -12.59 5.43
N ALA A 95 -16.05 -12.54 5.09
CA ALA A 95 -17.07 -13.35 5.75
C ALA A 95 -17.00 -14.82 5.31
N ILE A 96 -17.30 -15.74 6.22
CA ILE A 96 -17.37 -17.18 5.93
C ILE A 96 -18.73 -17.51 5.33
N ALA A 97 -18.76 -18.18 4.18
CA ALA A 97 -19.98 -18.50 3.45
C ALA A 97 -20.94 -19.37 4.29
N GLU A 98 -20.40 -20.42 4.91
CA GLU A 98 -21.11 -21.39 5.74
C GLU A 98 -21.72 -20.77 7.02
N ASP A 99 -21.19 -19.64 7.49
CA ASP A 99 -21.74 -18.92 8.65
C ASP A 99 -22.75 -17.83 8.24
N GLY A 100 -22.65 -17.31 7.02
CA GLY A 100 -23.37 -16.11 6.58
C GLY A 100 -24.58 -16.37 5.67
N LEU A 101 -24.60 -17.46 4.91
CA LEU A 101 -25.57 -17.68 3.82
C LEU A 101 -26.52 -18.83 4.13
N CYS A 102 -27.82 -18.60 3.98
CA CYS A 102 -28.83 -19.65 4.16
C CYS A 102 -28.65 -20.77 3.12
N ASP A 103 -28.83 -22.02 3.56
CA ASP A 103 -28.83 -23.25 2.75
C ASP A 103 -27.51 -23.54 1.99
N PHE A 104 -26.44 -22.77 2.25
CA PHE A 104 -25.20 -22.89 1.47
C PHE A 104 -24.49 -24.23 1.67
N GLU A 105 -24.48 -24.79 2.89
CA GLU A 105 -23.85 -26.09 3.15
C GLU A 105 -24.49 -27.23 2.33
N GLU A 106 -25.81 -27.24 2.21
CA GLU A 106 -26.54 -28.24 1.42
C GLU A 106 -26.27 -28.08 -0.08
N ILE A 107 -26.26 -26.83 -0.56
CA ILE A 107 -25.93 -26.51 -1.96
C ILE A 107 -24.52 -26.97 -2.30
N TYR A 108 -23.56 -26.60 -1.46
CA TYR A 108 -22.15 -26.92 -1.69
C TYR A 108 -21.88 -28.43 -1.58
N SER A 109 -22.54 -29.12 -0.64
CA SER A 109 -22.50 -30.59 -0.55
C SER A 109 -23.03 -31.25 -1.83
N THR A 110 -24.16 -30.78 -2.35
CA THR A 110 -24.77 -31.32 -3.58
C THR A 110 -23.90 -31.06 -4.80
N PHE A 111 -23.36 -29.84 -4.93
CA PHE A 111 -22.37 -29.47 -5.93
C PHE A 111 -21.19 -30.46 -5.95
N TRP A 112 -20.58 -30.71 -4.79
CA TRP A 112 -19.43 -31.61 -4.70
C TRP A 112 -19.77 -33.07 -4.92
N ASN A 113 -20.94 -33.52 -4.49
CA ASN A 113 -21.40 -34.87 -4.79
C ASN A 113 -21.57 -35.07 -6.29
N SER A 114 -22.17 -34.10 -7.00
CA SER A 114 -22.29 -34.13 -8.47
C SER A 114 -20.93 -34.24 -9.16
N ILE A 115 -19.95 -33.42 -8.76
CA ILE A 115 -18.58 -33.47 -9.32
C ILE A 115 -17.91 -34.82 -9.03
N ARG A 116 -18.08 -35.36 -7.81
CA ARG A 116 -17.51 -36.66 -7.45
C ARG A 116 -18.10 -37.76 -8.30
N GLU A 117 -19.42 -37.79 -8.49
CA GLU A 117 -20.08 -38.78 -9.34
C GLU A 117 -19.58 -38.72 -10.79
N HIS A 118 -19.53 -37.52 -11.39
CA HIS A 118 -19.01 -37.31 -12.73
C HIS A 118 -17.56 -37.81 -12.88
N ARG A 119 -16.68 -37.43 -11.95
CA ARG A 119 -15.27 -37.87 -11.96
C ARG A 119 -15.11 -39.37 -11.78
N MET A 120 -15.92 -39.98 -10.93
CA MET A 120 -15.90 -41.43 -10.73
C MET A 120 -16.42 -42.17 -11.96
N GLN A 121 -17.38 -41.61 -12.69
CA GLN A 121 -17.80 -42.14 -13.99
C GLN A 121 -16.64 -42.09 -14.99
N ILE A 122 -15.92 -40.98 -15.10
CA ILE A 122 -14.76 -40.86 -16.00
C ILE A 122 -13.65 -41.86 -15.64
N ILE A 123 -13.34 -41.99 -14.35
CA ILE A 123 -12.39 -43.01 -13.87
C ILE A 123 -12.86 -44.39 -14.30
N ARG A 124 -14.12 -44.75 -14.01
CA ARG A 124 -14.69 -46.05 -14.34
C ARG A 124 -14.62 -46.36 -15.82
N GLU A 125 -15.02 -45.41 -16.67
CA GLU A 125 -15.04 -45.57 -18.14
C GLU A 125 -13.63 -45.67 -18.71
N THR A 126 -12.72 -44.80 -18.26
CA THR A 126 -11.32 -44.79 -18.72
C THR A 126 -10.61 -46.09 -18.35
N ILE A 127 -10.80 -46.57 -17.12
CA ILE A 127 -10.24 -47.84 -16.65
C ILE A 127 -10.86 -49.00 -17.43
N SER A 128 -12.20 -49.04 -17.55
CA SER A 128 -12.89 -50.13 -18.27
C SER A 128 -12.41 -50.24 -19.73
N LYS A 129 -12.18 -49.09 -20.38
CA LYS A 129 -11.64 -49.04 -21.74
C LYS A 129 -10.19 -49.54 -21.81
N ARG A 130 -9.35 -49.23 -20.82
CA ARG A 130 -7.95 -49.68 -20.78
C ARG A 130 -7.82 -51.18 -20.49
N LEU A 131 -8.66 -51.70 -19.60
CA LEU A 131 -8.63 -53.12 -19.19
C LEU A 131 -9.41 -54.04 -20.14
N GLY A 132 -10.25 -53.49 -21.03
CA GLY A 132 -11.01 -54.25 -22.02
C GLY A 132 -12.25 -54.98 -21.44
N TYR A 133 -12.63 -54.68 -20.20
CA TYR A 133 -13.85 -55.19 -19.56
C TYR A 133 -14.50 -54.10 -18.69
N LYS A 134 -15.80 -54.24 -18.43
CA LYS A 134 -16.54 -53.26 -17.62
C LYS A 134 -16.19 -53.44 -16.13
N VAL A 135 -15.52 -52.46 -15.54
CA VAL A 135 -15.23 -52.42 -14.10
C VAL A 135 -16.52 -52.13 -13.33
N GLN A 136 -16.79 -52.94 -12.31
CA GLN A 136 -17.83 -52.65 -11.33
C GLN A 136 -17.20 -52.00 -10.11
N MET A 137 -17.87 -50.97 -9.60
CA MET A 137 -17.45 -50.22 -8.43
C MET A 137 -18.61 -50.27 -7.45
N GLU A 138 -18.31 -50.44 -6.17
CA GLU A 138 -19.28 -50.49 -5.09
C GLU A 138 -19.16 -49.25 -4.23
N ARG A 139 -20.14 -49.02 -3.33
CA ARG A 139 -20.04 -47.98 -2.32
C ARG A 139 -19.78 -48.61 -0.96
N ASP A 140 -18.94 -47.95 -0.15
CA ASP A 140 -18.77 -48.29 1.26
C ASP A 140 -19.98 -47.84 2.09
N ASP A 141 -19.97 -48.18 3.39
CA ASP A 141 -21.02 -47.79 4.35
C ASP A 141 -21.17 -46.27 4.51
N ASN A 142 -20.18 -45.49 4.05
CA ASN A 142 -20.20 -44.02 4.03
C ASN A 142 -20.55 -43.46 2.64
N GLY A 143 -21.01 -44.30 1.71
CA GLY A 143 -21.42 -43.91 0.35
C GLY A 143 -20.27 -43.60 -0.62
N ARG A 144 -19.03 -43.96 -0.28
CA ARG A 144 -17.84 -43.66 -1.10
C ARG A 144 -17.56 -44.79 -2.08
N TRP A 145 -17.21 -44.43 -3.30
CA TRP A 145 -16.85 -45.39 -4.33
C TRP A 145 -15.57 -46.16 -4.01
N ILE A 146 -15.63 -47.49 -4.08
CA ILE A 146 -14.53 -48.42 -3.90
C ILE A 146 -14.16 -49.01 -5.27
N LEU A 147 -12.88 -48.92 -5.63
CA LEU A 147 -12.30 -49.66 -6.76
C LEU A 147 -11.93 -51.09 -6.31
N PRO A 148 -12.15 -52.12 -7.14
CA PRO A 148 -11.70 -53.48 -6.84
C PRO A 148 -10.17 -53.52 -6.63
N PRO A 149 -9.65 -54.29 -5.65
CA PRO A 149 -8.21 -54.37 -5.37
C PRO A 149 -7.37 -54.74 -6.60
N GLU A 150 -7.87 -55.62 -7.46
CA GLU A 150 -7.20 -56.03 -8.69
C GLU A 150 -7.05 -54.89 -9.72
N VAL A 151 -7.90 -53.87 -9.67
CA VAL A 151 -7.83 -52.68 -10.52
C VAL A 151 -6.87 -51.64 -9.92
N VAL A 152 -6.90 -51.51 -8.59
CA VAL A 152 -6.04 -50.62 -7.81
C VAL A 152 -4.57 -50.92 -8.05
N ASP A 153 -4.20 -52.20 -8.01
CA ASP A 153 -2.81 -52.64 -8.11
C ASP A 153 -2.33 -52.81 -9.57
N ASP A 154 -3.18 -52.54 -10.57
CA ASP A 154 -2.84 -52.70 -11.99
C ASP A 154 -2.00 -51.52 -12.51
N PRO A 155 -0.71 -51.73 -12.85
CA PRO A 155 0.18 -50.67 -13.29
C PRO A 155 -0.17 -50.09 -14.67
N SER A 156 -1.02 -50.75 -15.47
CA SER A 156 -1.47 -50.28 -16.78
C SER A 156 -2.50 -49.15 -16.70
N VAL A 157 -3.18 -49.01 -15.55
CA VAL A 157 -4.24 -48.02 -15.34
C VAL A 157 -3.68 -46.60 -15.31
N GLN A 158 -2.43 -46.39 -14.88
CA GLN A 158 -1.76 -45.07 -14.84
C GLN A 158 -2.67 -43.95 -14.30
N TYR A 159 -3.15 -44.11 -13.05
CA TYR A 159 -4.09 -43.20 -12.39
C TYR A 159 -3.72 -41.72 -12.50
N GLU A 160 -2.43 -41.40 -12.37
CA GLU A 160 -1.90 -40.04 -12.49
C GLU A 160 -2.31 -39.38 -13.82
N ARG A 161 -2.27 -40.13 -14.94
CA ARG A 161 -2.68 -39.60 -16.25
C ARG A 161 -4.19 -39.40 -16.38
N ILE A 162 -4.98 -40.16 -15.61
CA ILE A 162 -6.44 -40.05 -15.63
C ILE A 162 -6.86 -38.80 -14.86
N ILE A 163 -6.31 -38.58 -13.67
CA ILE A 163 -6.69 -37.43 -12.83
C ILE A 163 -6.20 -36.08 -13.38
N HIS A 164 -5.21 -36.09 -14.28
CA HIS A 164 -4.73 -34.90 -15.00
C HIS A 164 -5.29 -34.77 -16.43
N SER A 165 -6.27 -35.59 -16.83
CA SER A 165 -6.91 -35.48 -18.15
C SER A 165 -7.93 -34.33 -18.20
N GLU A 166 -8.11 -33.73 -19.38
CA GLU A 166 -9.10 -32.66 -19.58
C GLU A 166 -10.52 -33.12 -19.22
N ASP A 167 -10.86 -34.37 -19.57
CA ASP A 167 -12.16 -34.95 -19.24
C ASP A 167 -12.38 -34.98 -17.72
N PHE A 168 -11.39 -35.45 -16.94
CA PHE A 168 -11.50 -35.54 -15.48
C PHE A 168 -11.53 -34.18 -14.79
N GLU A 169 -10.84 -33.20 -15.37
CA GLU A 169 -10.84 -31.83 -14.87
C GLU A 169 -12.22 -31.18 -15.04
N SER A 170 -12.98 -31.54 -16.09
CA SER A 170 -14.31 -30.98 -16.40
C SER A 170 -15.36 -31.14 -15.28
N LEU A 171 -16.18 -30.11 -15.10
CA LEU A 171 -17.25 -30.06 -14.10
C LEU A 171 -18.47 -30.98 -14.41
N GLY A 172 -18.72 -31.33 -15.67
CA GLY A 172 -19.93 -32.06 -16.09
C GLY A 172 -21.23 -31.25 -15.90
N ASP A 173 -22.39 -31.91 -16.06
CA ASP A 173 -23.69 -31.30 -15.80
C ASP A 173 -23.99 -31.27 -14.29
N VAL A 174 -23.89 -30.09 -13.69
CA VAL A 174 -24.18 -29.88 -12.27
C VAL A 174 -25.60 -29.32 -12.11
N ASN A 175 -26.48 -30.12 -11.50
CA ASN A 175 -27.82 -29.67 -11.10
C ASN A 175 -27.83 -29.35 -9.60
N LEU A 176 -27.97 -28.07 -9.26
CA LEU A 176 -28.10 -27.62 -7.87
C LEU A 176 -29.56 -27.75 -7.40
N PRO A 177 -29.80 -28.11 -6.12
CA PRO A 177 -31.15 -28.16 -5.58
C PRO A 177 -31.75 -26.75 -5.45
N PRO A 178 -33.08 -26.62 -5.34
CA PRO A 178 -33.72 -25.33 -5.05
C PRO A 178 -33.11 -24.68 -3.82
N SER A 179 -32.82 -23.38 -3.90
CA SER A 179 -32.13 -22.64 -2.84
C SER A 179 -32.71 -21.26 -2.68
N SER A 180 -32.49 -20.68 -1.49
CA SER A 180 -32.71 -19.26 -1.23
C SER A 180 -31.92 -18.36 -2.20
N PHE A 181 -30.77 -18.80 -2.73
CA PHE A 181 -29.93 -18.02 -3.65
C PHE A 181 -29.93 -18.64 -5.07
N PRO A 182 -29.94 -17.81 -6.14
CA PRO A 182 -29.85 -18.29 -7.52
C PRO A 182 -28.40 -18.62 -7.89
N TRP A 183 -27.89 -19.75 -7.39
CA TRP A 183 -26.49 -20.13 -7.56
C TRP A 183 -26.14 -20.49 -9.01
N GLU A 184 -25.08 -19.87 -9.51
CA GLU A 184 -24.46 -20.14 -10.79
C GLU A 184 -23.01 -20.58 -10.60
N ILE A 185 -22.58 -21.62 -11.32
CA ILE A 185 -21.21 -22.11 -11.26
C ILE A 185 -20.39 -21.44 -12.36
N LEU A 186 -19.31 -20.76 -11.97
CA LEU A 186 -18.36 -20.17 -12.91
C LEU A 186 -17.12 -21.06 -13.03
N SER A 187 -16.83 -21.52 -14.25
CA SER A 187 -15.65 -22.34 -14.56
C SER A 187 -14.45 -21.48 -14.98
N THR A 188 -13.29 -22.11 -15.15
CA THR A 188 -12.00 -21.45 -15.43
C THR A 188 -11.92 -20.67 -16.74
N ASN A 189 -12.86 -20.88 -17.66
CA ASN A 189 -12.91 -20.12 -18.91
C ASN A 189 -13.60 -18.77 -18.75
N THR A 190 -14.23 -18.50 -17.60
CA THR A 190 -14.84 -17.21 -17.30
C THR A 190 -13.74 -16.19 -17.03
N SER A 191 -13.47 -15.36 -18.04
CA SER A 191 -12.61 -14.17 -17.91
C SER A 191 -13.13 -13.27 -16.79
N VAL A 192 -12.23 -12.68 -16.01
CA VAL A 192 -12.62 -11.74 -14.94
C VAL A 192 -13.27 -10.49 -15.53
N GLN A 193 -13.05 -10.21 -16.82
CA GLN A 193 -13.78 -9.18 -17.55
C GLN A 193 -15.30 -9.38 -17.55
N VAL A 194 -15.78 -10.63 -17.50
CA VAL A 194 -17.23 -10.92 -17.39
C VAL A 194 -17.75 -10.48 -16.03
N LEU A 195 -16.97 -10.70 -14.96
CA LEU A 195 -17.32 -10.26 -13.61
C LEU A 195 -17.22 -8.74 -13.43
N ALA A 196 -16.48 -8.05 -14.30
CA ALA A 196 -16.41 -6.59 -14.32
C ALA A 196 -17.65 -5.95 -14.98
N ASP A 197 -18.46 -6.71 -15.71
CA ASP A 197 -19.70 -6.22 -16.29
C ASP A 197 -20.75 -5.94 -15.19
N PRO A 198 -21.38 -4.74 -15.15
CA PRO A 198 -22.42 -4.40 -14.18
C PRO A 198 -23.59 -5.41 -14.12
N GLU A 199 -23.93 -6.09 -15.22
CA GLU A 199 -25.00 -7.11 -15.23
C GLU A 199 -24.71 -8.31 -14.31
N PHE A 200 -23.44 -8.56 -14.00
CA PHE A 200 -23.04 -9.64 -13.09
C PHE A 200 -22.93 -9.16 -11.63
N GLN A 201 -23.03 -7.85 -11.37
CA GLN A 201 -22.75 -7.27 -10.04
C GLN A 201 -23.99 -7.09 -9.14
N VAL A 202 -25.20 -7.34 -9.66
CA VAL A 202 -26.46 -7.20 -8.89
C VAL A 202 -27.33 -8.45 -9.06
N GLY A 203 -27.95 -8.92 -7.96
CA GLY A 203 -29.03 -9.90 -8.01
C GLY A 203 -28.63 -11.31 -8.40
N ARG A 204 -27.34 -11.69 -8.30
CA ARG A 204 -26.85 -13.02 -8.68
C ARG A 204 -25.99 -13.64 -7.59
N ALA A 205 -25.78 -14.95 -7.65
CA ALA A 205 -24.95 -15.67 -6.70
C ALA A 205 -24.03 -16.64 -7.43
N PHE A 206 -22.71 -16.50 -7.24
CA PHE A 206 -21.72 -17.27 -7.99
C PHE A 206 -20.85 -18.15 -7.08
N ILE A 207 -20.64 -19.40 -7.49
CA ILE A 207 -19.56 -20.24 -6.99
C ILE A 207 -18.51 -20.31 -8.08
N PHE A 208 -17.39 -19.62 -7.86
CA PHE A 208 -16.24 -19.67 -8.73
C PHE A 208 -15.42 -20.93 -8.42
N HIS A 209 -15.39 -21.87 -9.36
CA HIS A 209 -14.69 -23.15 -9.23
C HIS A 209 -13.50 -23.23 -10.20
N PRO A 210 -12.28 -22.94 -9.75
CA PRO A 210 -11.10 -23.07 -10.59
C PRO A 210 -10.68 -24.55 -10.76
N GLU A 211 -10.89 -25.11 -11.94
CA GLU A 211 -10.28 -26.36 -12.40
C GLU A 211 -8.75 -26.24 -12.50
N ASN A 212 -8.24 -25.05 -12.88
CA ASN A 212 -6.83 -24.68 -12.99
C ASN A 212 -6.76 -23.14 -13.05
N MET A 213 -6.22 -22.47 -12.01
CA MET A 213 -6.14 -21.01 -11.99
C MET A 213 -5.13 -20.51 -13.04
N ARG A 214 -5.64 -20.15 -14.23
CA ARG A 214 -4.92 -19.37 -15.24
C ARG A 214 -5.63 -18.02 -15.37
N THR A 215 -5.57 -17.20 -14.32
CA THR A 215 -5.89 -15.78 -14.47
C THR A 215 -4.96 -15.22 -15.55
N SER A 216 -5.55 -14.74 -16.65
CA SER A 216 -4.75 -14.16 -17.72
C SER A 216 -4.05 -12.91 -17.19
N GLN A 217 -2.95 -12.51 -17.82
CA GLN A 217 -2.29 -11.25 -17.47
C GLN A 217 -3.24 -10.05 -17.56
N LYS A 218 -4.25 -10.12 -18.44
CA LYS A 218 -5.31 -9.12 -18.58
C LYS A 218 -6.25 -9.09 -17.37
N ASP A 219 -6.64 -10.26 -16.85
CA ASP A 219 -7.46 -10.38 -15.64
C ASP A 219 -6.72 -9.84 -14.41
N PHE A 220 -5.42 -10.13 -14.30
CA PHE A 220 -4.56 -9.57 -13.26
C PHE A 220 -4.45 -8.04 -13.34
N GLY A 221 -4.28 -7.49 -14.55
CA GLY A 221 -4.23 -6.04 -14.74
C GLY A 221 -5.54 -5.37 -14.32
N LEU A 222 -6.68 -5.94 -14.71
CA LEU A 222 -8.01 -5.45 -14.37
C LEU A 222 -8.24 -5.47 -12.85
N LEU A 223 -7.95 -6.61 -12.20
CA LEU A 223 -8.15 -6.82 -10.76
C LEU A 223 -7.26 -5.96 -9.85
N ASN A 224 -6.25 -5.32 -10.42
CA ASN A 224 -5.31 -4.47 -9.70
C ASN A 224 -5.37 -2.99 -10.11
N ARG A 225 -6.36 -2.60 -10.94
CA ARG A 225 -6.68 -1.18 -11.20
C ARG A 225 -7.14 -0.52 -9.89
N GLY A 226 -6.30 0.34 -9.32
CA GLY A 226 -6.57 1.06 -8.08
C GLY A 226 -5.68 0.62 -6.91
N SER A 227 -5.11 1.60 -6.21
CA SER A 227 -4.19 1.48 -5.07
C SER A 227 -4.74 0.73 -3.85
N ASN A 228 -6.06 0.51 -3.75
CA ASN A 228 -6.71 -0.04 -2.56
C ASN A 228 -6.62 -1.57 -2.45
N VAL A 229 -6.56 -2.29 -3.59
CA VAL A 229 -6.53 -3.76 -3.60
C VAL A 229 -5.20 -4.27 -3.04
N VAL A 230 -4.08 -3.73 -3.54
CA VAL A 230 -2.72 -4.08 -3.10
C VAL A 230 -2.57 -3.90 -1.60
N GLN A 231 -2.94 -2.73 -1.08
CA GLN A 231 -2.76 -2.39 0.34
C GLN A 231 -3.64 -3.26 1.25
N GLY A 232 -4.88 -3.53 0.85
CA GLY A 232 -5.76 -4.40 1.61
C GLY A 232 -5.25 -5.83 1.70
N VAL A 233 -4.65 -6.32 0.62
CA VAL A 233 -4.05 -7.66 0.57
C VAL A 233 -2.76 -7.71 1.38
N GLU A 234 -1.93 -6.65 1.38
CA GLU A 234 -0.76 -6.54 2.26
C GLU A 234 -1.17 -6.55 3.74
N GLN A 235 -2.24 -5.84 4.11
CA GLN A 235 -2.77 -5.85 5.48
C GLN A 235 -3.31 -7.22 5.85
N ALA A 236 -4.09 -7.83 4.96
CA ALA A 236 -4.68 -9.14 5.20
C ALA A 236 -3.63 -10.22 5.41
N PHE A 237 -2.53 -10.17 4.65
CA PHE A 237 -1.44 -11.13 4.73
C PHE A 237 -0.30 -10.69 5.65
N THR A 238 -0.65 -9.99 6.74
CA THR A 238 0.27 -9.77 7.87
C THR A 238 0.57 -11.10 8.54
N VAL A 239 1.78 -11.62 8.34
CA VAL A 239 2.22 -12.92 8.88
C VAL A 239 2.24 -12.90 10.41
N ARG A 240 1.68 -13.93 11.04
CA ARG A 240 1.57 -14.03 12.50
C ARG A 240 2.91 -13.90 13.20
N SER A 241 2.90 -13.18 14.31
CA SER A 241 4.10 -12.87 15.12
C SER A 241 4.90 -14.10 15.56
N LYS A 242 4.25 -15.27 15.77
CA LYS A 242 4.95 -16.52 16.12
C LYS A 242 5.99 -16.93 15.06
N PHE A 243 5.64 -16.80 13.79
CA PHE A 243 6.52 -17.17 12.68
C PHE A 243 7.57 -16.10 12.44
N ILE A 244 7.20 -14.82 12.54
CA ILE A 244 8.14 -13.69 12.47
C ILE A 244 9.22 -13.82 13.55
N LYS A 245 8.84 -14.22 14.77
CA LYS A 245 9.79 -14.46 15.86
C LYS A 245 10.75 -15.60 15.54
N ALA A 246 10.23 -16.76 15.12
CA ALA A 246 11.05 -17.92 14.76
C ALA A 246 12.04 -17.59 13.62
N ALA A 247 11.56 -16.94 12.56
CA ALA A 247 12.39 -16.51 11.43
C ALA A 247 13.45 -15.48 11.86
N THR A 248 13.10 -14.50 12.71
CA THR A 248 14.05 -13.49 13.22
C THR A 248 15.14 -14.13 14.08
N GLU A 249 14.78 -15.09 14.94
CA GLU A 249 15.76 -15.84 15.73
C GLU A 249 16.71 -16.66 14.85
N PHE A 250 16.17 -17.30 13.80
CA PHE A 250 16.97 -18.00 12.81
C PHE A 250 17.91 -17.06 12.05
N MET A 251 17.42 -15.92 11.55
CA MET A 251 18.25 -14.91 10.89
C MET A 251 19.35 -14.41 11.82
N ALA A 252 19.07 -14.18 13.11
CA ALA A 252 20.09 -13.78 14.08
C ALA A 252 21.20 -14.83 14.25
N LYS A 253 20.84 -16.13 14.30
CA LYS A 253 21.82 -17.24 14.32
C LYS A 253 22.70 -17.22 13.07
N VAL A 254 22.10 -17.05 11.89
CA VAL A 254 22.81 -17.00 10.59
C VAL A 254 23.72 -15.77 10.49
N ILE A 255 23.26 -14.59 10.92
CA ILE A 255 24.08 -13.37 10.96
C ILE A 255 25.32 -13.60 11.81
N ASN A 256 25.17 -14.18 13.00
CA ASN A 256 26.29 -14.48 13.88
C ASN A 256 27.27 -15.48 13.25
N GLN A 257 26.76 -16.53 12.59
CA GLN A 257 27.58 -17.49 11.86
C GLN A 257 28.35 -16.83 10.70
N ARG A 258 27.68 -16.00 9.91
CA ARG A 258 28.28 -15.28 8.77
C ARG A 258 29.33 -14.27 9.25
N GLN A 259 29.06 -13.53 10.31
CA GLN A 259 30.00 -12.58 10.89
C GLN A 259 31.29 -13.27 11.35
N LYS A 260 31.20 -14.44 12.00
CA LYS A 260 32.39 -15.23 12.40
C LYS A 260 33.26 -15.65 11.22
N SER A 261 32.65 -15.89 10.06
CA SER A 261 33.37 -16.28 8.83
C SER A 261 34.01 -15.10 8.07
N MET A 262 33.67 -13.86 8.43
CA MET A 262 34.16 -12.65 7.76
C MET A 262 35.29 -12.00 8.56
N LYS A 263 36.21 -11.31 7.86
CA LYS A 263 37.27 -10.54 8.51
C LYS A 263 36.67 -9.42 9.39
N PRO A 264 37.24 -9.14 10.58
CA PRO A 264 36.79 -8.03 11.43
C PRO A 264 36.82 -6.70 10.68
N SER A 265 35.65 -6.09 10.49
CA SER A 265 35.51 -4.77 9.87
C SER A 265 35.44 -3.69 10.95
N LYS A 266 36.11 -2.56 10.73
CA LYS A 266 36.02 -1.37 11.61
C LYS A 266 34.67 -0.65 11.53
N GLN A 267 33.84 -0.94 10.52
CA GLN A 267 32.48 -0.44 10.35
C GLN A 267 31.46 -1.58 10.48
N MET A 268 30.45 -1.39 11.33
CA MET A 268 29.32 -2.31 11.48
C MET A 268 28.27 -1.96 10.41
N ARG A 269 28.37 -2.57 9.22
CA ARG A 269 27.35 -2.44 8.15
C ARG A 269 26.34 -3.57 8.27
N SER A 270 25.05 -3.27 8.11
CA SER A 270 23.97 -4.27 8.04
C SER A 270 24.16 -5.22 6.86
N PHE A 271 23.55 -6.41 6.93
CA PHE A 271 23.46 -7.33 5.79
C PHE A 271 22.21 -7.02 4.98
N THR A 272 22.32 -7.16 3.67
CA THR A 272 21.18 -7.29 2.76
C THR A 272 20.76 -8.75 2.73
N PHE A 273 19.50 -9.04 3.00
CA PHE A 273 18.94 -10.39 2.96
C PHE A 273 18.21 -10.62 1.64
N VAL A 274 18.48 -11.74 0.99
CA VAL A 274 17.80 -12.12 -0.26
C VAL A 274 17.21 -13.52 -0.11
N GLY A 275 15.89 -13.61 -0.17
CA GLY A 275 15.18 -14.89 -0.13
C GLY A 275 15.26 -15.59 -1.48
N ILE A 276 15.41 -16.90 -1.50
CA ILE A 276 15.42 -17.73 -2.69
C ILE A 276 14.34 -18.80 -2.50
N HIS A 277 13.27 -18.72 -3.27
CA HIS A 277 12.26 -19.76 -3.31
C HIS A 277 12.39 -20.62 -4.57
N SER A 278 12.37 -21.94 -4.38
CA SER A 278 12.51 -22.94 -5.43
C SER A 278 11.42 -24.01 -5.29
N ARG A 279 10.38 -23.95 -6.13
CA ARG A 279 9.39 -25.02 -6.28
C ARG A 279 9.91 -26.09 -7.24
N ARG A 280 9.93 -27.36 -6.82
CA ARG A 280 10.49 -28.47 -7.60
C ARG A 280 9.67 -29.75 -7.58
N THR A 281 9.13 -30.18 -6.44
CA THR A 281 8.62 -31.57 -6.29
C THR A 281 7.55 -31.93 -7.31
N ASP A 282 6.45 -31.17 -7.34
CA ASP A 282 5.35 -31.31 -8.31
C ASP A 282 5.73 -30.82 -9.72
N HIS A 283 6.71 -29.93 -9.81
CA HIS A 283 7.18 -29.37 -11.07
C HIS A 283 8.03 -30.34 -11.91
N ILE A 284 8.60 -31.38 -11.30
CA ILE A 284 9.25 -32.48 -12.04
C ILE A 284 8.21 -33.26 -12.85
N SER A 285 7.02 -33.48 -12.30
CA SER A 285 5.90 -34.12 -13.01
C SER A 285 5.35 -33.23 -14.12
N TYR A 286 5.18 -31.92 -13.85
CA TYR A 286 4.74 -30.95 -14.87
C TYR A 286 5.74 -30.74 -16.02
N GLU A 287 7.05 -30.92 -15.78
CA GLU A 287 8.07 -30.90 -16.83
C GLU A 287 7.86 -32.05 -17.83
N ALA A 288 7.57 -33.25 -17.31
CA ALA A 288 7.35 -34.45 -18.12
C ALA A 288 6.05 -34.40 -18.94
N GLU A 289 5.01 -33.74 -18.43
CA GLU A 289 3.65 -33.82 -18.99
C GLU A 289 3.20 -32.55 -19.73
N ARG A 290 3.60 -31.37 -19.25
CA ARG A 290 3.11 -30.07 -19.76
C ARG A 290 4.23 -29.18 -20.35
N GLY A 291 5.47 -29.69 -20.40
CA GLY A 291 6.62 -29.00 -21.01
C GLY A 291 7.19 -27.84 -20.18
N TYR A 292 6.77 -27.68 -18.92
CA TYR A 292 7.30 -26.67 -18.01
C TYR A 292 8.67 -27.11 -17.46
N ARG A 293 9.77 -26.58 -18.02
CA ARG A 293 11.12 -26.97 -17.61
C ARG A 293 11.40 -26.62 -16.15
N THR A 294 11.87 -27.58 -15.36
CA THR A 294 12.39 -27.27 -14.01
C THR A 294 13.60 -26.35 -14.11
N LEU A 295 13.70 -25.39 -13.19
CA LEU A 295 14.78 -24.41 -13.21
C LEU A 295 16.10 -25.08 -12.86
N LYS A 296 17.10 -24.85 -13.71
CA LYS A 296 18.46 -25.36 -13.51
C LYS A 296 19.17 -24.56 -12.42
N PRO A 297 20.19 -25.13 -11.75
CA PRO A 297 21.00 -24.41 -10.76
C PRO A 297 21.59 -23.10 -11.29
N SER A 298 21.87 -23.03 -12.60
CA SER A 298 22.40 -21.84 -13.27
C SER A 298 21.48 -20.62 -13.17
N TYR A 299 20.15 -20.80 -13.13
CA TYR A 299 19.22 -19.69 -12.92
C TYR A 299 19.45 -19.01 -11.57
N PHE A 300 19.42 -19.79 -10.48
CA PHE A 300 19.59 -19.27 -9.13
C PHE A 300 20.98 -18.64 -8.94
N LEU A 301 22.02 -19.30 -9.44
CA LEU A 301 23.40 -18.79 -9.32
C LEU A 301 23.57 -17.45 -10.08
N LEU A 302 23.01 -17.33 -11.28
CA LEU A 302 23.04 -16.09 -12.06
C LEU A 302 22.29 -14.95 -11.33
N ALA A 303 21.09 -15.24 -10.83
CA ALA A 303 20.30 -14.27 -10.06
C ALA A 303 21.03 -13.82 -8.78
N MET A 304 21.69 -14.75 -8.07
CA MET A 304 22.52 -14.43 -6.91
C MET A 304 23.69 -13.51 -7.28
N ASP A 305 24.34 -13.76 -8.41
CA ASP A 305 25.48 -12.94 -8.87
C ASP A 305 25.05 -11.51 -9.19
N MET A 306 23.88 -11.31 -9.81
CA MET A 306 23.32 -9.97 -10.01
C MET A 306 23.16 -9.19 -8.70
N PHE A 307 22.63 -9.83 -7.64
CA PHE A 307 22.52 -9.19 -6.34
C PHE A 307 23.88 -8.93 -5.68
N ARG A 308 24.87 -9.81 -5.87
CA ARG A 308 26.24 -9.64 -5.35
C ARG A 308 26.99 -8.48 -6.01
N GLU A 309 26.72 -8.21 -7.28
CA GLU A 309 27.30 -7.06 -7.98
C GLU A 309 26.86 -5.75 -7.32
N ARG A 310 25.56 -5.66 -7.00
CA ARG A 310 24.94 -4.49 -6.36
C ARG A 310 25.24 -4.38 -4.86
N PHE A 311 25.18 -5.48 -4.10
CA PHE A 311 25.27 -5.47 -2.64
C PHE A 311 26.54 -6.17 -2.13
N LYS A 312 27.36 -5.44 -1.36
CA LYS A 312 28.66 -5.94 -0.86
C LYS A 312 28.58 -6.84 0.37
N ARG A 313 27.49 -6.78 1.16
CA ARG A 313 27.26 -7.61 2.35
C ARG A 313 25.90 -8.28 2.24
N ILE A 314 25.90 -9.48 1.68
CA ILE A 314 24.67 -10.20 1.34
C ILE A 314 24.61 -11.55 2.06
N ILE A 315 23.40 -11.96 2.42
CA ILE A 315 23.04 -13.30 2.89
C ILE A 315 21.86 -13.77 2.05
N PHE A 316 21.97 -14.96 1.49
CA PHE A 316 20.89 -15.63 0.76
C PHE A 316 20.25 -16.69 1.65
N PHE A 317 18.93 -16.70 1.72
CA PHE A 317 18.15 -17.73 2.40
C PHE A 317 17.42 -18.57 1.37
N TYR A 318 17.67 -19.87 1.34
CA TYR A 318 17.05 -20.80 0.40
C TYR A 318 15.93 -21.59 1.07
N VAL A 319 14.76 -21.55 0.43
CA VAL A 319 13.53 -22.23 0.81
C VAL A 319 13.03 -23.02 -0.42
N SER A 320 12.61 -24.26 -0.21
CA SER A 320 12.24 -25.17 -1.29
C SER A 320 11.42 -26.33 -0.73
N ASP A 321 10.44 -26.80 -1.50
CA ASP A 321 9.77 -28.07 -1.27
C ASP A 321 10.67 -29.29 -1.57
N ASP A 322 11.81 -29.05 -2.22
CA ASP A 322 12.92 -29.99 -2.38
C ASP A 322 14.19 -29.38 -1.78
N TYR A 323 14.26 -29.40 -0.46
CA TYR A 323 15.35 -28.84 0.33
C TYR A 323 16.72 -29.47 -0.01
N ASN A 324 16.75 -30.79 -0.20
CA ASN A 324 17.97 -31.55 -0.47
C ASN A 324 18.55 -31.24 -1.85
N TRP A 325 17.71 -31.07 -2.87
CA TRP A 325 18.20 -30.68 -4.19
C TRP A 325 19.00 -29.37 -4.13
N GLY A 326 18.52 -28.38 -3.38
CA GLY A 326 19.25 -27.13 -3.20
C GLY A 326 20.62 -27.35 -2.56
N LYS A 327 20.72 -28.25 -1.57
CA LYS A 327 22.01 -28.61 -0.97
C LYS A 327 22.93 -29.28 -1.98
N ASP A 328 22.46 -30.26 -2.72
CA ASP A 328 23.29 -31.01 -3.66
C ASP A 328 23.69 -30.19 -4.89
N ASN A 329 22.86 -29.20 -5.26
CA ASN A 329 23.04 -28.45 -6.50
C ASN A 329 23.58 -27.04 -6.32
N LEU A 330 23.19 -26.32 -5.27
CA LEU A 330 23.60 -24.93 -5.06
C LEU A 330 24.81 -24.80 -4.14
N LEU A 331 24.90 -25.58 -3.04
CA LEU A 331 26.02 -25.46 -2.09
C LEU A 331 27.40 -25.73 -2.73
N PRO A 332 27.62 -26.84 -3.48
CA PRO A 332 28.93 -27.12 -4.08
C PRO A 332 29.36 -26.05 -5.10
N ARG A 333 28.38 -25.36 -5.69
CA ARG A 333 28.59 -24.32 -6.70
C ARG A 333 28.70 -22.92 -6.08
N ASN A 334 28.29 -22.74 -4.81
CA ASN A 334 28.38 -21.47 -4.10
C ASN A 334 29.71 -21.30 -3.33
N ARG A 335 30.72 -20.75 -3.98
CA ARG A 335 32.04 -20.51 -3.37
C ARG A 335 32.07 -19.38 -2.33
N LYS A 336 31.07 -18.48 -2.29
CA LYS A 336 31.08 -17.26 -1.45
C LYS A 336 30.58 -17.48 -0.02
N ARG A 337 30.06 -18.69 0.29
CA ARG A 337 29.54 -19.11 1.62
C ARG A 337 28.50 -18.15 2.21
N ASP A 338 27.76 -17.47 1.34
CA ASP A 338 26.68 -16.52 1.66
C ASP A 338 25.29 -17.14 1.52
N LEU A 339 25.19 -18.43 1.18
CA LEU A 339 23.94 -19.18 1.05
C LEU A 339 23.67 -20.00 2.31
N PHE A 340 22.48 -19.80 2.88
CA PHE A 340 21.96 -20.50 4.03
C PHE A 340 20.61 -21.09 3.66
N PHE A 341 20.25 -22.18 4.31
CA PHE A 341 19.02 -22.92 4.04
C PHE A 341 18.06 -22.71 5.21
N GLY A 342 16.78 -22.53 4.93
CA GLY A 342 15.72 -22.48 5.95
C GLY A 342 15.59 -23.81 6.70
N GLU A 343 14.41 -24.05 7.26
CA GLU A 343 14.08 -25.36 7.83
C GLU A 343 13.90 -26.41 6.72
N ASP A 344 13.61 -27.66 7.11
CA ASP A 344 13.56 -28.83 6.23
C ASP A 344 12.51 -28.77 5.11
N GLY A 345 11.68 -27.71 5.07
CA GLY A 345 10.81 -27.38 3.94
C GLY A 345 9.73 -28.42 3.74
N VAL A 346 9.12 -28.88 4.84
CA VAL A 346 8.09 -29.93 4.82
C VAL A 346 6.81 -29.35 4.20
N PRO A 347 6.38 -29.86 3.03
CA PRO A 347 5.13 -29.41 2.43
C PRO A 347 3.95 -29.61 3.38
N ASP A 348 3.07 -28.61 3.44
CA ASP A 348 1.80 -28.63 4.17
C ASP A 348 1.91 -28.77 5.70
N ASP A 349 3.13 -28.75 6.25
CA ASP A 349 3.34 -28.54 7.67
C ASP A 349 3.16 -27.06 8.04
N LEU A 350 2.24 -26.79 8.96
CA LEU A 350 1.87 -25.43 9.35
C LEU A 350 3.08 -24.62 9.81
N ASP A 351 3.94 -25.21 10.64
CA ASP A 351 5.06 -24.49 11.23
C ASP A 351 6.20 -24.28 10.22
N SER A 352 6.49 -25.30 9.40
CA SER A 352 7.48 -25.22 8.32
C SER A 352 7.09 -24.16 7.28
N VAL A 353 5.85 -24.21 6.77
CA VAL A 353 5.36 -23.26 5.75
C VAL A 353 5.25 -21.86 6.33
N GLY A 354 4.79 -21.72 7.58
CA GLY A 354 4.67 -20.43 8.25
C GLY A 354 6.03 -19.79 8.51
N PHE A 355 7.01 -20.58 8.94
CA PHE A 355 8.40 -20.17 9.08
C PHE A 355 8.99 -19.71 7.75
N ASP A 356 8.81 -20.50 6.68
CA ASP A 356 9.31 -20.20 5.35
C ASP A 356 8.74 -18.88 4.81
N LEU A 357 7.43 -18.69 4.96
CA LEU A 357 6.75 -17.45 4.58
C LEU A 357 7.31 -16.24 5.34
N ALA A 358 7.49 -16.36 6.67
CA ALA A 358 8.05 -15.32 7.52
C ALA A 358 9.52 -15.02 7.18
N LEU A 359 10.32 -16.04 6.91
CA LEU A 359 11.73 -15.89 6.53
C LEU A 359 11.84 -15.11 5.22
N MET A 360 10.99 -15.43 4.24
CA MET A 360 10.96 -14.76 2.95
C MET A 360 10.43 -13.32 3.04
N SER A 361 9.40 -13.04 3.83
CA SER A 361 8.84 -11.68 3.99
C SER A 361 9.80 -10.71 4.71
N LEU A 362 10.66 -11.22 5.59
CA LEU A 362 11.71 -10.45 6.26
C LEU A 362 12.91 -10.14 5.35
N CYS A 363 13.03 -10.76 4.17
CA CYS A 363 14.12 -10.47 3.23
C CYS A 363 13.96 -9.12 2.54
N ASN A 364 15.09 -8.48 2.21
CA ASN A 364 15.13 -7.19 1.50
C ASN A 364 14.84 -7.30 0.01
N HIS A 365 15.06 -8.49 -0.58
CA HIS A 365 14.86 -8.83 -1.99
C HIS A 365 14.53 -10.33 -2.11
N THR A 366 14.01 -10.75 -3.27
CA THR A 366 13.68 -12.17 -3.50
C THR A 366 14.08 -12.67 -4.90
N ILE A 367 14.43 -13.95 -4.97
CA ILE A 367 14.62 -14.72 -6.20
C ILE A 367 13.58 -15.83 -6.15
N ILE A 368 12.71 -15.91 -7.14
CA ILE A 368 11.57 -16.83 -7.11
C ILE A 368 11.57 -17.78 -8.31
N SER A 369 10.97 -18.95 -8.16
CA SER A 369 10.69 -19.90 -9.25
C SER A 369 9.29 -19.71 -9.83
N HIS A 370 8.85 -20.61 -10.71
CA HIS A 370 7.44 -20.71 -11.09
C HIS A 370 6.55 -21.12 -9.90
N GLY A 371 5.27 -20.77 -9.95
CA GLY A 371 4.25 -21.21 -8.99
C GLY A 371 3.67 -20.09 -8.12
N THR A 372 2.52 -20.39 -7.51
CA THR A 372 1.72 -19.42 -6.75
C THR A 372 2.36 -19.04 -5.41
N PHE A 373 2.93 -19.98 -4.67
CA PHE A 373 3.69 -19.66 -3.45
C PHE A 373 4.89 -18.75 -3.76
N SER A 374 5.64 -19.05 -4.84
CA SER A 374 6.75 -18.23 -5.34
C SER A 374 6.33 -16.79 -5.61
N TYR A 375 5.14 -16.58 -6.15
CA TYR A 375 4.58 -15.25 -6.36
C TYR A 375 4.33 -14.54 -5.03
N TRP A 376 3.66 -15.19 -4.08
CA TRP A 376 3.32 -14.58 -2.79
C TRP A 376 4.54 -14.22 -1.94
N VAL A 377 5.58 -15.06 -1.93
CA VAL A 377 6.84 -14.69 -1.24
C VAL A 377 7.57 -13.54 -1.94
N GLY A 378 7.40 -13.40 -3.26
CA GLY A 378 7.87 -12.23 -4.01
C GLY A 378 7.10 -10.97 -3.65
N PHE A 379 5.78 -11.07 -3.55
CA PHE A 379 4.85 -10.00 -3.18
C PHE A 379 5.07 -9.48 -1.75
N LEU A 380 5.14 -10.41 -0.77
CA LEU A 380 5.35 -10.10 0.64
C LEU A 380 6.79 -9.71 0.97
N GLY A 381 7.73 -10.11 0.12
CA GLY A 381 9.13 -9.72 0.23
C GLY A 381 9.32 -8.22 0.03
N ASN A 382 10.37 -7.67 0.62
CA ASN A 382 10.74 -6.29 0.34
C ASN A 382 11.55 -6.18 -0.97
N GLY A 383 11.54 -4.99 -1.57
CA GLY A 383 12.43 -4.62 -2.68
C GLY A 383 12.27 -5.42 -3.98
N SER A 384 13.38 -5.58 -4.71
CA SER A 384 13.42 -6.21 -6.04
C SER A 384 13.18 -7.73 -6.02
N VAL A 385 12.45 -8.21 -7.03
CA VAL A 385 12.17 -9.64 -7.29
C VAL A 385 12.81 -10.07 -8.60
N ILE A 386 13.61 -11.14 -8.61
CA ILE A 386 14.09 -11.80 -9.84
C ILE A 386 13.25 -13.05 -10.11
N THR A 387 12.75 -13.17 -11.34
CA THR A 387 11.94 -14.32 -11.80
C THR A 387 12.57 -14.98 -13.03
N PRO A 388 12.16 -16.21 -13.39
CA PRO A 388 12.66 -16.89 -14.58
C PRO A 388 12.37 -16.11 -15.87
N ASN A 389 11.28 -15.33 -15.89
CA ASN A 389 10.86 -14.60 -17.07
C ASN A 389 11.82 -13.45 -17.46
N HIS A 390 12.73 -13.03 -16.56
CA HIS A 390 13.79 -12.10 -16.91
C HIS A 390 14.82 -12.69 -17.88
N PHE A 391 14.94 -14.01 -17.95
CA PHE A 391 15.97 -14.69 -18.73
C PHE A 391 15.34 -15.44 -19.91
N PRO A 392 15.67 -15.09 -21.17
CA PRO A 392 15.10 -15.74 -22.35
C PRO A 392 15.14 -17.28 -22.31
N GLN A 393 16.23 -17.85 -21.78
CA GLN A 393 16.45 -19.29 -21.66
C GLN A 393 15.63 -20.00 -20.57
N PHE A 394 15.00 -19.25 -19.65
CA PHE A 394 14.21 -19.76 -18.52
C PHE A 394 12.75 -19.27 -18.55
N ARG A 395 12.31 -18.64 -19.65
CA ARG A 395 10.94 -18.14 -19.83
C ARG A 395 9.93 -19.27 -20.00
N THR A 396 8.76 -19.05 -19.44
CA THR A 396 7.51 -19.73 -19.86
C THR A 396 6.78 -18.88 -20.90
N ASN A 397 5.65 -19.35 -21.42
CA ASN A 397 4.81 -18.61 -22.38
C ASN A 397 4.16 -17.33 -21.81
N MET A 398 4.52 -16.89 -20.60
CA MET A 398 4.07 -15.61 -20.03
C MET A 398 4.78 -14.43 -20.68
N ILE A 399 4.00 -13.45 -21.14
CA ILE A 399 4.50 -12.22 -21.76
C ILE A 399 4.86 -11.22 -20.66
N VAL A 400 6.14 -10.99 -20.40
CA VAL A 400 6.57 -9.89 -19.51
C VAL A 400 6.98 -8.71 -20.39
N PRO A 401 6.52 -7.46 -20.13
CA PRO A 401 6.90 -6.30 -20.93
C PRO A 401 8.43 -6.16 -21.06
N GLU A 402 8.92 -5.76 -22.24
CA GLU A 402 10.35 -5.74 -22.57
C GLU A 402 11.19 -4.90 -21.59
N TYR A 403 10.59 -3.85 -21.02
CA TYR A 403 11.19 -2.99 -20.02
C TYR A 403 11.64 -3.75 -18.75
N TYR A 404 10.84 -4.67 -18.22
CA TYR A 404 11.23 -5.48 -17.06
C TYR A 404 12.29 -6.53 -17.39
N GLN A 405 12.51 -6.81 -18.68
CA GLN A 405 13.52 -7.77 -19.14
C GLN A 405 14.92 -7.15 -19.14
N LYS A 406 15.03 -5.83 -19.29
CA LYS A 406 16.29 -5.09 -19.30
C LYS A 406 16.53 -4.52 -17.90
N HIS A 407 17.62 -4.94 -17.24
CA HIS A 407 18.00 -4.51 -15.88
C HIS A 407 16.98 -4.83 -14.75
N PRO A 408 16.72 -6.11 -14.41
CA PRO A 408 15.75 -6.54 -13.38
C PRO A 408 15.91 -5.91 -11.98
N LEU A 409 17.10 -5.41 -11.67
CA LEU A 409 17.40 -4.72 -10.41
C LEU A 409 17.06 -3.22 -10.47
N GLU A 410 17.09 -2.62 -11.65
CA GLU A 410 16.75 -1.21 -11.89
C GLU A 410 15.24 -1.05 -12.13
N HIS A 411 14.59 -2.10 -12.64
CA HIS A 411 13.17 -2.17 -12.93
C HIS A 411 12.55 -3.37 -12.22
N PRO A 412 12.43 -3.32 -10.87
CA PRO A 412 11.82 -4.40 -10.13
C PRO A 412 10.40 -4.59 -10.61
N LEU A 413 10.04 -5.85 -10.78
CA LEU A 413 8.68 -6.28 -11.00
C LEU A 413 7.76 -5.68 -9.91
N PRO A 414 6.66 -4.99 -10.26
CA PRO A 414 5.74 -4.44 -9.27
C PRO A 414 5.14 -5.58 -8.44
N ARG A 415 4.85 -5.31 -7.15
CA ARG A 415 4.42 -6.33 -6.19
C ARG A 415 3.22 -7.13 -6.73
N LEU A 416 2.24 -6.46 -7.33
CA LEU A 416 1.25 -7.07 -8.23
C LEU A 416 1.57 -6.64 -9.68
N PHE A 417 1.59 -7.56 -10.64
CA PHE A 417 2.00 -7.24 -12.02
C PHE A 417 1.08 -6.23 -12.73
N PRO A 418 1.63 -5.46 -13.69
CA PRO A 418 1.45 -4.02 -13.76
C PRO A 418 0.09 -3.56 -14.29
N ASN A 419 -0.32 -2.40 -13.79
CA ASN A 419 -1.13 -1.44 -14.54
C ASN A 419 -0.52 -1.22 -15.93
N GLU A 420 -1.34 -1.34 -16.97
CA GLU A 420 -1.11 -0.61 -18.22
C GLU A 420 -1.16 0.89 -17.90
N SER A 421 -0.01 1.47 -17.60
CA SER A 421 0.17 2.91 -17.60
C SER A 421 1.50 3.27 -18.27
N GLN A 422 1.67 2.79 -19.50
CA GLN A 422 2.49 3.44 -20.52
C GLN A 422 1.81 3.31 -21.89
N SER A 423 0.77 4.11 -22.09
CA SER A 423 0.38 4.61 -23.41
C SER A 423 0.33 6.14 -23.40
N HIS A 424 1.31 6.79 -22.79
CA HIS A 424 1.57 8.22 -22.99
C HIS A 424 3.08 8.49 -23.05
N SER A 425 3.79 7.79 -23.94
CA SER A 425 5.10 8.24 -24.39
C SER A 425 5.39 8.00 -25.88
N GLU A 426 4.44 7.49 -26.67
CA GLU A 426 4.59 7.40 -28.14
C GLU A 426 3.81 8.47 -28.93
N CYS A 427 2.95 9.29 -28.29
CA CYS A 427 2.37 10.51 -28.90
C CYS A 427 3.29 11.74 -28.84
N ARG A 428 4.58 11.59 -28.52
CA ARG A 428 5.57 12.67 -28.65
C ARG A 428 6.57 12.32 -29.75
N LYS A 429 6.12 12.35 -31.01
CA LYS A 429 6.99 12.54 -32.20
C LYS A 429 6.30 12.65 -33.57
N GLN A 430 4.97 12.79 -33.66
CA GLN A 430 4.28 13.02 -34.94
C GLN A 430 3.17 14.07 -34.87
N GLU A 431 3.44 15.22 -34.25
CA GLU A 431 2.65 16.44 -34.45
C GLU A 431 3.58 17.59 -34.84
N SER A 432 4.22 17.43 -36.00
CA SER A 432 4.54 18.57 -36.85
C SER A 432 4.28 18.13 -38.27
N GLN A 433 3.24 18.69 -38.87
CA GLN A 433 2.71 18.37 -40.20
C GLN A 433 1.82 17.13 -40.22
N LEU A 434 0.51 17.34 -40.01
CA LEU A 434 -0.54 16.97 -40.95
C LEU A 434 -1.87 17.57 -40.48
N THR A 435 -2.59 18.09 -41.47
CA THR A 435 -3.81 18.87 -41.42
C THR A 435 -5.04 18.09 -40.94
N ASP A 436 -5.97 18.82 -40.32
CA ASP A 436 -7.41 18.55 -40.15
C ASP A 436 -7.89 17.15 -40.57
N GLN A 437 -8.10 16.28 -39.58
CA GLN A 437 -9.28 15.42 -39.52
C GLN A 437 -9.42 14.80 -38.12
N GLN A 438 -10.63 14.90 -37.58
CA GLN A 438 -11.07 14.41 -36.28
C GLN A 438 -10.60 12.97 -36.01
N SER A 439 -9.85 12.76 -34.92
CA SER A 439 -9.72 11.46 -34.27
C SER A 439 -10.13 11.59 -32.81
N THR A 440 -11.32 11.07 -32.50
CA THR A 440 -11.82 10.94 -31.13
C THR A 440 -11.19 9.70 -30.51
N CYS A 441 -10.27 9.88 -29.54
CA CYS A 441 -9.87 8.79 -28.65
C CYS A 441 -11.01 8.53 -27.66
N ASP A 442 -11.62 7.36 -27.75
CA ASP A 442 -12.68 6.91 -26.85
C ASP A 442 -12.07 6.55 -25.47
N ARG A 443 -12.00 7.53 -24.55
CA ARG A 443 -11.57 7.30 -23.17
C ARG A 443 -12.73 6.70 -22.38
N THR A 444 -12.55 5.50 -21.84
CA THR A 444 -13.48 4.90 -20.88
C THR A 444 -13.33 5.61 -19.52
N CYS A 445 -14.33 6.39 -19.12
CA CYS A 445 -14.42 7.11 -17.85
C CYS A 445 -15.49 6.49 -16.93
N VAL A 446 -15.43 6.81 -15.63
CA VAL A 446 -16.37 6.36 -14.60
C VAL A 446 -17.60 7.27 -14.60
N PRO A 447 -18.81 6.76 -14.92
CA PRO A 447 -20.04 7.54 -14.86
C PRO A 447 -20.53 7.72 -13.42
N PHE A 448 -21.31 8.77 -13.19
CA PHE A 448 -21.95 9.00 -11.90
C PHE A 448 -22.99 7.91 -11.59
N ASP A 449 -22.93 7.37 -10.38
CA ASP A 449 -23.92 6.42 -9.85
C ASP A 449 -24.56 7.01 -8.59
N PRO A 450 -25.88 7.28 -8.59
CA PRO A 450 -26.60 7.81 -7.43
C PRO A 450 -26.69 6.82 -6.25
N HIS A 451 -26.26 5.57 -6.42
CA HIS A 451 -26.21 4.54 -5.38
C HIS A 451 -24.80 4.23 -4.90
N ALA A 452 -23.76 4.79 -5.55
CA ALA A 452 -22.37 4.63 -5.13
C ALA A 452 -22.03 5.57 -3.96
N PRO A 453 -20.93 5.30 -3.22
CA PRO A 453 -20.45 6.23 -2.22
C PRO A 453 -20.19 7.61 -2.83
N SER A 454 -20.47 8.65 -2.05
CA SER A 454 -20.35 10.02 -2.52
C SER A 454 -18.92 10.33 -2.94
N VAL A 455 -18.80 10.94 -4.11
CA VAL A 455 -17.52 11.40 -4.66
C VAL A 455 -17.14 12.68 -3.95
N VAL A 456 -15.89 12.78 -3.51
CA VAL A 456 -15.38 13.99 -2.87
C VAL A 456 -14.03 14.38 -3.43
N ILE A 457 -13.94 15.63 -3.86
CA ILE A 457 -12.72 16.24 -4.37
C ILE A 457 -12.44 17.47 -3.54
N ARG A 458 -11.16 17.71 -3.28
CA ARG A 458 -10.74 18.94 -2.61
C ARG A 458 -9.83 19.75 -3.52
N ASP A 459 -10.27 20.94 -3.90
CA ASP A 459 -9.34 21.93 -4.44
C ASP A 459 -8.59 22.58 -3.28
N THR A 460 -7.28 22.74 -3.46
CA THR A 460 -6.40 23.26 -2.42
C THR A 460 -5.43 24.27 -2.99
N GLN A 461 -5.36 25.41 -2.28
CA GLN A 461 -4.37 26.45 -2.51
C GLN A 461 -3.20 26.32 -1.53
N GLY A 462 -2.07 26.91 -1.91
CA GLY A 462 -0.85 26.91 -1.11
C GLY A 462 0.11 25.75 -1.39
N ARG A 463 1.22 25.76 -0.66
CA ARG A 463 2.39 24.88 -0.86
C ARG A 463 2.14 23.47 -0.29
N LEU A 464 3.16 22.61 -0.41
CA LEU A 464 3.12 21.19 -0.05
C LEU A 464 2.36 20.87 1.25
N GLY A 465 2.59 21.60 2.34
CA GLY A 465 1.92 21.32 3.62
C GLY A 465 0.40 21.42 3.55
N ASN A 466 -0.16 22.35 2.75
CA ASN A 466 -1.60 22.45 2.55
C ASN A 466 -2.13 21.30 1.69
N GLN A 467 -1.38 20.91 0.66
CA GLN A 467 -1.72 19.78 -0.21
C GLN A 467 -1.75 18.46 0.59
N MET A 468 -0.85 18.29 1.55
CA MET A 468 -0.86 17.13 2.45
C MET A 468 -2.06 17.15 3.41
N PHE A 469 -2.49 18.32 3.88
CA PHE A 469 -3.75 18.45 4.64
C PHE A 469 -4.98 18.16 3.81
N ALA A 470 -4.96 18.51 2.53
CA ALA A 470 -6.01 18.17 1.61
C ALA A 470 -6.20 16.66 1.49
N TYR A 471 -5.08 15.97 1.30
CA TYR A 471 -5.01 14.51 1.29
C TYR A 471 -5.52 13.92 2.60
N LEU A 472 -5.06 14.43 3.76
CA LEU A 472 -5.52 13.96 5.07
C LEU A 472 -7.03 14.08 5.25
N LEU A 473 -7.64 15.18 4.82
CA LEU A 473 -9.11 15.32 4.87
C LEU A 473 -9.80 14.25 4.03
N LEU A 474 -9.39 14.12 2.77
CA LEU A 474 -9.97 13.15 1.83
C LEU A 474 -9.82 11.71 2.34
N LEU A 475 -8.66 11.39 2.92
CA LEU A 475 -8.38 10.09 3.52
C LEU A 475 -9.25 9.83 4.75
N SER A 476 -9.46 10.85 5.59
CA SER A 476 -10.31 10.75 6.76
C SER A 476 -11.76 10.47 6.37
N LEU A 477 -12.29 11.17 5.36
CA LEU A 477 -13.65 10.93 4.86
C LEU A 477 -13.83 9.50 4.32
N LYS A 478 -12.83 9.00 3.59
CA LYS A 478 -12.81 7.62 3.09
C LYS A 478 -12.83 6.59 4.22
N LEU A 479 -11.89 6.71 5.16
CA LEU A 479 -11.69 5.70 6.20
C LEU A 479 -12.81 5.72 7.26
N GLN A 480 -13.34 6.91 7.57
CA GLN A 480 -14.32 7.04 8.66
C GLN A 480 -15.77 6.93 8.16
N PHE A 481 -16.06 7.32 6.92
CA PHE A 481 -17.44 7.41 6.41
C PHE A 481 -17.67 6.75 5.04
N GLY A 482 -16.63 6.18 4.43
CA GLY A 482 -16.76 5.42 3.19
C GLY A 482 -16.88 6.26 1.91
N TYR A 483 -16.60 7.57 1.96
CA TYR A 483 -16.56 8.41 0.75
C TYR A 483 -15.56 7.90 -0.28
N GLN A 484 -15.76 8.28 -1.54
CA GLN A 484 -14.85 8.00 -2.64
C GLN A 484 -14.01 9.26 -2.97
N PRO A 485 -12.80 9.42 -2.39
CA PRO A 485 -11.99 10.59 -2.62
C PRO A 485 -11.21 10.51 -3.92
N TYR A 486 -11.06 11.66 -4.57
CA TYR A 486 -10.14 11.83 -5.69
C TYR A 486 -9.27 13.07 -5.47
N LEU A 487 -8.01 12.96 -5.92
CA LEU A 487 -7.12 14.10 -6.04
C LEU A 487 -7.44 14.84 -7.33
N THR A 488 -7.24 16.15 -7.31
CA THR A 488 -7.09 16.89 -8.57
C THR A 488 -5.73 16.57 -9.18
N ARG A 489 -5.58 16.67 -10.51
CA ARG A 489 -4.31 16.53 -11.22
C ARG A 489 -3.27 17.43 -10.61
N LYS A 490 -3.66 18.68 -10.35
CA LYS A 490 -2.82 19.67 -9.65
C LYS A 490 -2.37 19.15 -8.29
N GLY A 491 -3.28 18.61 -7.47
CA GLY A 491 -2.94 18.05 -6.16
C GLY A 491 -1.97 16.87 -6.24
N PHE A 492 -2.21 15.94 -7.17
CA PHE A 492 -1.32 14.81 -7.42
C PHE A 492 0.07 15.27 -7.89
N ASP A 493 0.15 16.22 -8.82
CA ASP A 493 1.42 16.75 -9.33
C ASP A 493 2.22 17.52 -8.27
N HIS A 494 1.55 18.04 -7.24
CA HIS A 494 2.21 18.62 -6.08
C HIS A 494 2.74 17.57 -5.10
N LEU A 495 2.10 16.40 -4.98
CA LEU A 495 2.46 15.39 -3.98
C LEU A 495 3.40 14.31 -4.55
N SER A 496 3.15 13.87 -5.78
CA SER A 496 3.86 12.79 -6.46
C SER A 496 5.36 13.01 -6.66
N PRO A 497 5.91 14.25 -6.70
CA PRO A 497 7.36 14.44 -6.70
C PRO A 497 8.03 13.93 -5.42
N TYR A 498 7.33 13.93 -4.29
CA TYR A 498 7.87 13.67 -2.96
C TYR A 498 7.59 12.26 -2.45
N PHE A 499 6.41 11.72 -2.77
CA PHE A 499 5.90 10.47 -2.18
C PHE A 499 5.78 9.34 -3.21
N GLU A 500 6.01 8.11 -2.78
CA GLU A 500 5.95 6.89 -3.62
C GLU A 500 4.55 6.29 -3.71
N ASN A 501 3.74 6.45 -2.65
CA ASN A 501 2.58 5.60 -2.39
C ASN A 501 1.27 6.39 -2.26
N LEU A 502 1.05 7.38 -3.12
CA LEU A 502 -0.24 8.10 -3.12
C LEU A 502 -1.36 7.14 -3.54
N ASP A 503 -2.35 6.98 -2.66
CA ASP A 503 -3.39 5.93 -2.76
C ASP A 503 -4.76 6.44 -3.26
N MET A 504 -4.78 7.66 -3.77
CA MET A 504 -5.98 8.30 -4.33
C MET A 504 -5.78 8.53 -5.83
N GLU A 505 -6.82 8.22 -6.61
CA GLU A 505 -6.82 8.44 -8.05
C GLU A 505 -7.00 9.92 -8.40
N VAL A 506 -6.63 10.28 -9.63
CA VAL A 506 -6.78 11.64 -10.16
C VAL A 506 -8.13 11.77 -10.83
N ALA A 507 -8.98 12.66 -10.34
CA ALA A 507 -10.34 12.84 -10.81
C ALA A 507 -10.42 13.13 -12.31
N GLU A 508 -9.54 13.99 -12.83
CA GLU A 508 -9.45 14.36 -14.24
C GLU A 508 -9.08 13.17 -15.15
N ASP A 509 -8.54 12.07 -14.61
CA ASP A 509 -8.19 10.89 -15.41
C ASP A 509 -9.30 9.85 -15.47
N VAL A 510 -10.17 9.83 -14.45
CA VAL A 510 -11.08 8.71 -14.19
C VAL A 510 -12.54 9.11 -14.21
N LEU A 511 -12.92 10.31 -13.76
CA LEU A 511 -14.31 10.72 -13.70
C LEU A 511 -14.74 11.28 -15.06
N CYS A 512 -15.91 10.84 -15.55
CA CYS A 512 -16.45 11.37 -16.79
C CYS A 512 -16.60 12.89 -16.71
N ASP A 513 -16.13 13.56 -17.77
CA ASP A 513 -16.13 15.02 -18.01
C ASP A 513 -15.44 15.93 -16.98
N PHE A 514 -14.82 15.36 -15.95
CA PHE A 514 -14.22 16.18 -14.90
C PHE A 514 -12.98 16.96 -15.38
N ASP A 515 -12.24 16.44 -16.35
CA ASP A 515 -11.13 17.15 -17.00
C ASP A 515 -11.57 18.40 -17.74
N ASP A 516 -12.82 18.47 -18.20
CA ASP A 516 -13.43 19.66 -18.79
C ASP A 516 -14.12 20.56 -17.76
N VAL A 517 -14.81 19.97 -16.78
CA VAL A 517 -15.56 20.70 -15.74
C VAL A 517 -14.63 21.45 -14.80
N TYR A 518 -13.57 20.81 -14.32
CA TYR A 518 -12.73 21.38 -13.28
C TYR A 518 -11.97 22.65 -13.71
N PRO A 519 -11.38 22.74 -14.92
CA PRO A 519 -10.79 23.98 -15.41
C PRO A 519 -11.80 25.11 -15.58
N LYS A 520 -13.01 24.83 -16.07
CA LYS A 520 -14.10 25.82 -16.21
C LYS A 520 -14.54 26.33 -14.85
N PHE A 521 -14.76 25.43 -13.89
CA PHE A 521 -15.02 25.79 -12.49
C PHE A 521 -13.95 26.74 -11.92
N ARG A 522 -12.67 26.39 -12.10
CA ARG A 522 -11.54 27.23 -11.64
C ARG A 522 -11.48 28.59 -12.35
N LEU A 523 -11.91 28.68 -13.60
CA LEU A 523 -11.99 29.94 -14.35
C LEU A 523 -13.13 30.81 -13.81
N MET A 524 -14.33 30.25 -13.62
CA MET A 524 -15.48 30.96 -13.04
C MET A 524 -15.15 31.56 -11.68
N ILE A 525 -14.46 30.82 -10.81
CA ILE A 525 -13.98 31.33 -9.52
C ILE A 525 -13.06 32.55 -9.69
N LYS A 526 -12.09 32.47 -10.62
CA LYS A 526 -11.13 33.56 -10.86
C LYS A 526 -11.85 34.82 -11.36
N GLU A 527 -12.84 34.66 -12.24
CA GLU A 527 -13.63 35.77 -12.76
C GLU A 527 -14.49 36.41 -11.67
N LYS A 528 -15.19 35.60 -10.86
CA LYS A 528 -15.98 36.09 -9.72
C LYS A 528 -15.12 36.89 -8.73
N ARG A 529 -13.93 36.39 -8.39
CA ARG A 529 -12.98 37.13 -7.54
C ARG A 529 -12.49 38.42 -8.17
N LEU A 530 -12.28 38.43 -9.49
CA LEU A 530 -11.88 39.64 -10.21
C LEU A 530 -12.97 40.71 -10.10
N GLU A 531 -14.23 40.33 -10.27
CA GLU A 531 -15.37 41.23 -10.09
C GLU A 531 -15.49 41.74 -8.65
N MET A 532 -15.26 40.89 -7.66
CA MET A 532 -15.22 41.32 -6.25
C MET A 532 -14.09 42.33 -5.98
N ILE A 533 -12.91 42.14 -6.58
CA ILE A 533 -11.81 43.12 -6.49
C ILE A 533 -12.22 44.44 -7.15
N LYS A 534 -12.78 44.40 -8.36
CA LYS A 534 -13.27 45.62 -9.05
C LYS A 534 -14.34 46.34 -8.24
N GLN A 535 -15.27 45.59 -7.64
CA GLN A 535 -16.33 46.15 -6.81
C GLN A 535 -15.79 46.75 -5.51
N ALA A 536 -14.87 46.07 -4.81
CA ALA A 536 -14.25 46.61 -3.60
C ALA A 536 -13.45 47.90 -3.88
N ILE A 537 -12.84 47.99 -5.06
CA ILE A 537 -12.15 49.20 -5.53
C ILE A 537 -13.16 50.32 -5.83
N LEU A 538 -14.27 50.00 -6.52
CA LEU A 538 -15.36 50.95 -6.75
C LEU A 538 -15.94 51.48 -5.43
N ASP A 539 -16.18 50.60 -4.45
CA ASP A 539 -16.76 50.98 -3.16
C ASP A 539 -15.83 51.88 -2.33
N LYS A 540 -14.51 51.63 -2.39
CA LYS A 540 -13.52 52.44 -1.67
C LYS A 540 -13.11 53.72 -2.39
N LEU A 541 -13.02 53.72 -3.72
CA LEU A 541 -12.46 54.82 -4.52
C LEU A 541 -13.49 55.57 -5.38
N GLY A 542 -14.69 55.04 -5.57
CA GLY A 542 -15.80 55.70 -6.25
C GLY A 542 -15.78 55.66 -7.79
N TYR A 543 -14.92 54.86 -8.42
CA TYR A 543 -14.89 54.70 -9.88
C TYR A 543 -14.57 53.27 -10.32
N HIS A 544 -15.02 52.91 -11.53
CA HIS A 544 -14.73 51.61 -12.13
C HIS A 544 -13.30 51.55 -12.67
N ILE A 545 -12.68 50.37 -12.56
CA ILE A 545 -11.38 50.09 -13.16
C ILE A 545 -11.51 49.01 -14.21
N GLU A 546 -10.78 49.18 -15.32
CA GLU A 546 -10.48 48.10 -16.23
C GLU A 546 -9.12 47.50 -15.87
N LEU A 547 -9.06 46.17 -15.88
CA LEU A 547 -7.83 45.43 -15.62
C LEU A 547 -7.30 44.92 -16.94
N GLU A 548 -6.03 45.16 -17.22
CA GLU A 548 -5.36 44.60 -18.38
C GLU A 548 -4.65 43.30 -18.00
N ARG A 549 -4.36 42.47 -18.99
CA ARG A 549 -3.47 41.32 -18.81
C ARG A 549 -2.05 41.70 -19.18
N ASP A 550 -1.09 41.23 -18.39
CA ASP A 550 0.33 41.33 -18.76
C ASP A 550 0.70 40.33 -19.87
N ASP A 551 1.95 40.40 -20.33
CA ASP A 551 2.50 39.52 -21.38
C ASP A 551 2.48 38.02 -21.01
N GLN A 552 2.19 37.71 -19.75
CA GLN A 552 2.06 36.36 -19.19
C GLN A 552 0.59 35.98 -18.95
N GLY A 553 -0.35 36.81 -19.39
CA GLY A 553 -1.79 36.62 -19.27
C GLY A 553 -2.35 36.89 -17.87
N ARG A 554 -1.57 37.45 -16.94
CA ARG A 554 -1.98 37.73 -15.56
C ARG A 554 -2.65 39.10 -15.48
N TRP A 555 -3.72 39.21 -14.69
CA TRP A 555 -4.38 40.49 -14.44
C TRP A 555 -3.44 41.45 -13.71
N LYS A 556 -3.25 42.64 -14.28
CA LYS A 556 -2.39 43.69 -13.75
C LYS A 556 -3.25 44.76 -13.09
N LEU A 557 -3.03 44.97 -11.79
CA LEU A 557 -3.57 46.13 -11.09
C LEU A 557 -2.80 47.39 -11.53
N PRO A 558 -3.50 48.48 -11.88
CA PRO A 558 -2.85 49.75 -12.21
C PRO A 558 -1.95 50.23 -11.06
N PRO A 559 -0.77 50.80 -11.34
CA PRO A 559 0.14 51.33 -10.31
C PRO A 559 -0.52 52.33 -9.36
N GLU A 560 -1.52 53.07 -9.85
CA GLU A 560 -2.30 54.05 -9.10
C GLU A 560 -3.15 53.39 -8.00
N ILE A 561 -3.57 52.14 -8.21
CA ILE A 561 -4.30 51.33 -7.24
C ILE A 561 -3.35 50.67 -6.26
N MET A 562 -2.23 50.11 -6.76
CA MET A 562 -1.22 49.43 -5.93
C MET A 562 -0.54 50.37 -4.91
N ASN A 563 -0.39 51.65 -5.27
CA ASN A 563 0.28 52.65 -4.43
C ASN A 563 -0.71 53.61 -3.73
N ASN A 564 -2.01 53.30 -3.76
CA ASN A 564 -3.02 54.15 -3.16
C ASN A 564 -2.97 54.05 -1.62
N PRO A 565 -2.80 55.15 -0.88
CA PRO A 565 -2.69 55.10 0.58
C PRO A 565 -4.02 54.75 1.29
N ASP A 566 -5.17 54.96 0.64
CA ASP A 566 -6.51 54.71 1.19
C ASP A 566 -7.04 53.29 0.84
N LEU A 567 -6.29 52.55 0.03
CA LEU A 567 -6.66 51.22 -0.45
C LEU A 567 -5.47 50.27 -0.32
N ASN A 568 -5.55 49.33 0.62
CA ASN A 568 -4.62 48.21 0.70
C ASN A 568 -5.21 46.98 -0.02
N PRO A 569 -4.69 46.57 -1.21
CA PRO A 569 -5.20 45.40 -1.92
C PRO A 569 -5.10 44.11 -1.10
N GLY A 570 -4.14 44.03 -0.17
CA GLY A 570 -4.00 42.92 0.77
C GLY A 570 -5.18 42.78 1.73
N GLU A 571 -5.80 43.89 2.15
CA GLU A 571 -6.98 43.85 3.02
C GLU A 571 -8.21 43.28 2.29
N ILE A 572 -8.37 43.61 1.00
CA ILE A 572 -9.50 43.12 0.19
C ILE A 572 -9.46 41.60 0.09
N VAL A 573 -8.30 41.04 -0.28
CA VAL A 573 -8.16 39.58 -0.44
C VAL A 573 -8.17 38.82 0.89
N HIS A 574 -8.05 39.53 2.02
CA HIS A 574 -8.13 38.95 3.35
C HIS A 574 -9.46 39.19 4.05
N ASP A 575 -10.40 39.93 3.44
CA ASP A 575 -11.74 40.19 3.95
C ASP A 575 -12.61 38.92 3.98
N GLN A 576 -13.54 38.81 4.95
CA GLN A 576 -14.40 37.62 5.09
C GLN A 576 -15.38 37.47 3.93
N THR A 577 -15.86 38.57 3.34
CA THR A 577 -16.75 38.55 2.17
C THR A 577 -16.01 38.03 0.95
N PHE A 578 -14.73 38.40 0.78
CA PHE A 578 -13.86 37.87 -0.27
C PHE A 578 -13.64 36.36 -0.16
N ARG A 579 -13.54 35.85 1.07
CA ARG A 579 -13.34 34.42 1.36
C ARG A 579 -14.62 33.58 1.23
N ASN A 580 -15.79 34.17 1.44
CA ASN A 580 -17.09 33.49 1.44
C ASN A 580 -17.87 33.81 0.16
N MET A 581 -17.60 33.08 -0.92
CA MET A 581 -18.37 33.21 -2.16
C MET A 581 -19.69 32.44 -2.09
N ASP A 582 -20.75 33.00 -2.69
CA ASP A 582 -22.02 32.28 -2.89
C ASP A 582 -21.82 30.98 -3.68
N ALA A 583 -22.78 30.06 -3.54
CA ALA A 583 -22.82 28.79 -4.26
C ALA A 583 -22.57 28.99 -5.76
N ILE A 584 -21.80 28.06 -6.34
CA ILE A 584 -21.45 28.06 -7.75
C ILE A 584 -22.09 26.83 -8.36
N ASP A 585 -23.02 27.07 -9.27
CA ASP A 585 -23.66 26.02 -10.04
C ASP A 585 -22.76 25.63 -11.21
N ILE A 586 -22.46 24.33 -11.31
CA ILE A 586 -21.75 23.77 -12.45
C ILE A 586 -22.81 23.34 -13.46
N GLU A 587 -22.89 24.04 -14.60
CA GLU A 587 -23.82 23.68 -15.66
C GLU A 587 -23.45 22.34 -16.32
N LYS A 588 -24.46 21.49 -16.56
CA LYS A 588 -24.42 20.26 -17.38
C LYS A 588 -23.09 19.48 -17.30
N SER A 589 -22.95 18.69 -16.23
CA SER A 589 -21.90 17.68 -16.07
C SER A 589 -22.54 16.29 -15.91
N ALA A 590 -21.77 15.24 -16.20
CA ALA A 590 -22.03 13.85 -15.91
C ALA A 590 -22.24 13.61 -14.41
N TYR A 591 -21.68 14.47 -13.56
CA TYR A 591 -21.83 14.43 -12.11
C TYR A 591 -22.63 15.64 -11.60
N PRO A 592 -23.54 15.45 -10.63
CA PRO A 592 -24.27 16.56 -10.00
C PRO A 592 -23.39 17.23 -8.94
N TRP A 593 -22.38 17.99 -9.39
CA TRP A 593 -21.40 18.60 -8.51
C TRP A 593 -22.01 19.66 -7.58
N GLU A 594 -21.82 19.45 -6.29
CA GLU A 594 -22.13 20.39 -5.22
C GLU A 594 -20.83 21.07 -4.78
N VAL A 595 -20.70 22.36 -5.10
CA VAL A 595 -19.54 23.15 -4.70
C VAL A 595 -19.75 23.67 -3.28
N ILE A 596 -18.89 23.20 -2.39
CA ILE A 596 -18.85 23.64 -1.01
C ILE A 596 -17.79 24.73 -0.85
N THR A 597 -18.22 25.98 -0.74
CA THR A 597 -17.32 27.16 -0.59
C THR A 597 -17.13 27.60 0.86
N LYS A 598 -18.03 27.21 1.76
CA LYS A 598 -17.94 27.55 3.19
C LYS A 598 -17.00 26.59 3.92
N THR A 599 -16.46 27.05 5.04
CA THR A 599 -15.79 26.14 6.00
C THR A 599 -16.90 25.27 6.61
N LEU A 600 -17.19 24.13 6.00
CA LEU A 600 -18.15 23.19 6.57
C LEU A 600 -17.52 22.49 7.76
N SER A 601 -18.30 22.33 8.82
CA SER A 601 -17.94 21.44 9.91
C SER A 601 -17.95 20.02 9.36
N ILE A 602 -16.87 19.28 9.52
CA ILE A 602 -16.78 17.86 9.11
C ILE A 602 -17.87 16.99 9.75
N VAL A 603 -18.50 17.48 10.83
CA VAL A 603 -19.67 16.89 11.47
C VAL A 603 -20.85 16.76 10.49
N GLU A 604 -21.00 17.66 9.52
CA GLU A 604 -22.06 17.56 8.51
C GLU A 604 -21.83 16.39 7.55
N PHE A 605 -20.56 16.13 7.18
CA PHE A 605 -20.20 14.95 6.38
C PHE A 605 -20.22 13.63 7.18
N ALA A 606 -20.37 13.69 8.50
CA ALA A 606 -20.65 12.51 9.31
C ALA A 606 -22.12 12.06 9.20
N ASN A 607 -22.99 12.92 8.65
CA ASN A 607 -24.38 12.56 8.44
C ASN A 607 -24.49 11.62 7.24
N SER A 608 -25.05 10.43 7.50
CA SER A 608 -25.30 9.39 6.50
C SER A 608 -25.99 9.87 5.21
N THR A 609 -26.76 10.97 5.25
CA THR A 609 -27.40 11.56 4.05
C THR A 609 -26.40 12.13 3.04
N TYR A 610 -25.14 12.31 3.42
CA TYR A 610 -24.08 12.79 2.53
C TYR A 610 -23.20 11.65 2.01
N HIS A 611 -23.35 10.42 2.49
CA HIS A 611 -22.39 9.34 2.24
C HIS A 611 -22.57 8.65 0.88
N TYR A 612 -23.74 8.77 0.25
CA TYR A 612 -24.05 8.11 -1.02
C TYR A 612 -24.72 9.04 -2.02
N GLY A 613 -24.48 8.81 -3.31
CA GLY A 613 -25.23 9.41 -4.40
C GLY A 613 -25.05 10.91 -4.58
N ARG A 614 -23.92 11.46 -4.14
CA ARG A 614 -23.61 12.89 -4.25
C ARG A 614 -22.17 13.10 -4.71
N ALA A 615 -21.90 14.27 -5.27
CA ALA A 615 -20.59 14.62 -5.80
C ALA A 615 -20.18 15.99 -5.27
N PHE A 616 -19.10 16.07 -4.50
CA PHE A 616 -18.70 17.30 -3.82
C PHE A 616 -17.37 17.83 -4.33
N ILE A 617 -17.32 19.14 -4.61
CA ILE A 617 -16.08 19.90 -4.74
C ILE A 617 -15.92 20.75 -3.49
N LEU A 618 -15.00 20.35 -2.61
CA LEU A 618 -14.62 21.11 -1.44
C LEU A 618 -13.66 22.23 -1.88
N TYR A 619 -14.13 23.47 -1.78
CA TYR A 619 -13.41 24.69 -2.12
C TYR A 619 -13.24 25.65 -0.91
N PRO A 620 -12.76 25.23 0.28
CA PRO A 620 -12.40 26.21 1.31
C PRO A 620 -11.05 26.88 0.95
N GLU A 621 -11.02 28.22 0.90
CA GLU A 621 -9.85 29.02 0.51
C GLU A 621 -8.60 28.77 1.36
N ASN A 622 -8.80 28.42 2.64
CA ASN A 622 -7.73 28.12 3.58
C ASN A 622 -8.09 26.88 4.41
N TYR A 623 -7.08 26.04 4.70
CA TYR A 623 -7.19 25.04 5.75
C TYR A 623 -7.13 25.78 7.11
N SER A 624 -8.26 26.26 7.61
CA SER A 624 -8.44 26.55 9.03
C SER A 624 -9.34 25.47 9.59
N ALA A 625 -8.77 24.30 9.89
CA ALA A 625 -9.55 23.26 10.53
C ALA A 625 -10.08 23.81 11.86
N SER A 626 -11.41 23.80 12.03
CA SER A 626 -11.99 24.09 13.33
C SER A 626 -11.41 23.15 14.39
N ARG A 627 -11.48 23.51 15.67
CA ARG A 627 -10.97 22.65 16.76
C ARG A 627 -11.63 21.26 16.76
N GLU A 628 -12.87 21.18 16.29
CA GLU A 628 -13.65 19.94 16.15
C GLU A 628 -13.19 19.13 14.93
N GLU A 629 -13.01 19.76 13.77
CA GLU A 629 -12.41 19.12 12.58
C GLU A 629 -11.03 18.55 12.88
N SER A 630 -10.23 19.32 13.59
CA SER A 630 -8.89 18.95 14.02
C SER A 630 -8.86 17.76 14.97
N ARG A 631 -9.87 17.57 15.84
CA ARG A 631 -9.96 16.33 16.64
C ARG A 631 -10.42 15.16 15.78
N PHE A 632 -11.46 15.39 14.99
CA PHE A 632 -12.08 14.38 14.13
C PHE A 632 -11.07 13.74 13.15
N ILE A 633 -10.28 14.56 12.47
CA ILE A 633 -9.28 14.11 11.51
C ILE A 633 -8.18 13.28 12.18
N ASN A 634 -7.83 13.61 13.42
CA ASN A 634 -6.64 13.08 14.10
C ASN A 634 -6.91 11.91 15.06
N GLU A 635 -8.17 11.69 15.43
CA GLU A 635 -8.62 10.58 16.29
C GLU A 635 -9.31 9.46 15.49
N GLY A 636 -9.37 9.57 14.16
CA GLY A 636 -9.97 8.57 13.27
C GLY A 636 -9.20 7.25 13.25
N PRO A 637 -9.86 6.10 13.45
CA PRO A 637 -9.22 4.78 13.38
C PRO A 637 -8.52 4.56 12.01
N GLY A 638 -7.27 4.13 12.02
CA GLY A 638 -6.53 3.78 10.80
C GLY A 638 -5.96 4.95 10.00
N VAL A 639 -6.29 6.20 10.36
CA VAL A 639 -5.86 7.41 9.62
C VAL A 639 -4.34 7.62 9.73
N GLU A 640 -3.77 7.44 10.93
CA GLU A 640 -2.32 7.57 11.13
C GLU A 640 -1.55 6.54 10.30
N GLU A 641 -1.95 5.27 10.35
CA GLU A 641 -1.31 4.18 9.64
C GLU A 641 -1.39 4.38 8.12
N ALA A 642 -2.55 4.83 7.62
CA ALA A 642 -2.74 5.13 6.21
C ALA A 642 -1.88 6.31 5.75
N LEU A 643 -1.77 7.38 6.55
CA LEU A 643 -0.88 8.50 6.24
C LEU A 643 0.60 8.11 6.22
N VAL A 644 1.04 7.26 7.16
CA VAL A 644 2.43 6.77 7.20
C VAL A 644 2.75 5.96 5.94
N ARG A 645 1.78 5.20 5.42
CA ARG A 645 1.93 4.48 4.15
C ARG A 645 1.94 5.44 2.95
N ALA A 646 0.97 6.36 2.89
CA ALA A 646 0.80 7.27 1.78
C ALA A 646 1.99 8.23 1.60
N PHE A 647 2.46 8.79 2.71
CA PHE A 647 3.56 9.76 2.73
C PHE A 647 4.92 9.12 2.92
N ARG A 648 5.12 7.93 2.32
CA ARG A 648 6.45 7.34 2.15
C ARG A 648 7.24 8.17 1.16
N LEU A 649 8.27 8.86 1.66
CA LEU A 649 9.18 9.66 0.86
C LEU A 649 9.96 8.80 -0.15
N LYS A 650 10.23 9.38 -1.32
CA LYS A 650 11.04 8.71 -2.34
C LYS A 650 12.44 8.38 -1.83
N GLN A 651 12.91 7.18 -2.15
CA GLN A 651 14.15 6.64 -1.61
C GLN A 651 15.36 7.57 -1.84
N HIS A 652 15.45 8.23 -2.99
CA HIS A 652 16.57 9.14 -3.27
C HIS A 652 16.64 10.36 -2.31
N TYR A 653 15.51 10.84 -1.80
CA TYR A 653 15.51 11.89 -0.77
C TYR A 653 16.00 11.34 0.57
N ILE A 654 15.55 10.14 0.94
CA ILE A 654 15.99 9.44 2.15
C ILE A 654 17.50 9.19 2.11
N ASP A 655 18.02 8.70 0.99
CA ASP A 655 19.45 8.43 0.82
C ASP A 655 20.27 9.72 0.96
N SER A 656 19.87 10.79 0.26
CA SER A 656 20.52 12.10 0.33
C SER A 656 20.52 12.68 1.75
N ALA A 657 19.37 12.59 2.43
CA ALA A 657 19.22 13.06 3.81
C ALA A 657 20.08 12.24 4.79
N GLN A 658 20.13 10.92 4.60
CA GLN A 658 20.94 10.02 5.41
C GLN A 658 22.44 10.27 5.23
N GLU A 659 22.88 10.61 4.01
CA GLU A 659 24.25 11.05 3.73
C GLU A 659 24.59 12.34 4.48
N GLU A 660 23.72 13.34 4.46
CA GLU A 660 23.94 14.60 5.19
C GLU A 660 23.95 14.37 6.71
N LEU A 661 23.06 13.52 7.25
CA LEU A 661 23.10 13.12 8.66
C LEU A 661 24.42 12.45 9.05
N ASN A 662 24.93 11.55 8.19
CA ASN A 662 26.20 10.87 8.41
C ASN A 662 27.37 11.87 8.39
N LYS A 663 27.34 12.86 7.49
CA LYS A 663 28.32 13.93 7.42
C LYS A 663 28.30 14.81 8.67
N ILE A 664 27.12 15.23 9.12
CA ILE A 664 26.92 15.99 10.36
C ILE A 664 27.44 15.20 11.57
N LEU A 665 27.11 13.90 11.65
CA LEU A 665 27.56 13.03 12.72
C LEU A 665 29.08 12.93 12.75
N ASN A 666 29.72 12.68 11.59
CA ASN A 666 31.17 12.61 11.48
C ASN A 666 31.84 13.93 11.89
N GLU A 667 31.29 15.07 11.48
CA GLU A 667 31.78 16.39 11.88
C GLU A 667 31.65 16.59 13.41
N HIS A 668 30.53 16.18 13.99
CA HIS A 668 30.27 16.26 15.43
C HIS A 668 31.24 15.41 16.25
N GLU A 669 31.46 14.16 15.84
CA GLU A 669 32.42 13.27 16.48
C GLU A 669 33.85 13.79 16.35
N GLY A 670 34.21 14.33 15.18
CA GLY A 670 35.51 14.96 14.94
C GLY A 670 35.77 16.16 15.87
N LYS A 671 34.78 17.04 16.06
CA LYS A 671 34.86 18.18 17.01
C LYS A 671 35.02 17.69 18.46
N LYS A 672 34.27 16.65 18.87
CA LYS A 672 34.39 16.04 20.21
C LYS A 672 35.75 15.36 20.43
N ALA A 673 36.32 14.69 19.42
CA ALA A 673 37.64 14.07 19.50
C ALA A 673 38.77 15.10 19.65
N LYS A 674 38.73 16.20 18.90
CA LYS A 674 39.68 17.34 19.03
C LYS A 674 39.58 18.05 20.38
N LYS A 675 38.39 18.13 20.99
CA LYS A 675 38.22 18.66 22.36
C LYS A 675 38.78 17.71 23.43
N LYS A 676 38.64 16.38 23.26
CA LYS A 676 39.17 15.37 24.19
C LYS A 676 40.69 15.22 24.14
N SER A 677 41.34 15.43 22.99
CA SER A 677 42.81 15.38 22.90
C SER A 677 43.52 16.49 23.68
N LYS A 678 42.80 17.54 24.13
CA LYS A 678 43.32 18.60 25.02
C LYS A 678 43.11 18.34 26.52
N LYS A 679 42.42 17.26 26.93
CA LYS A 679 42.25 16.89 28.35
C LYS A 679 42.50 15.39 28.55
N SER A 680 43.71 15.07 29.06
CA SER A 680 44.14 13.84 29.74
C SER A 680 43.71 12.48 29.16
N LYS A 681 44.73 11.70 28.74
CA LYS A 681 44.63 10.26 28.46
C LYS A 681 44.49 9.48 29.78
N SER A 682 43.28 9.09 30.14
CA SER A 682 42.95 7.72 30.59
C SER A 682 41.50 7.65 31.04
N LYS A 683 40.73 6.74 30.43
CA LYS A 683 39.66 5.95 31.07
C LYS A 683 39.03 5.03 30.03
N LYS A 684 38.77 3.79 30.46
CA LYS A 684 38.15 2.69 29.71
C LYS A 684 36.98 3.17 28.83
N LYS A 685 36.92 2.69 27.58
CA LYS A 685 35.82 2.94 26.62
C LYS A 685 34.48 2.47 27.23
N LYS A 686 33.72 3.39 27.83
CA LYS A 686 32.28 3.19 28.07
C LYS A 686 31.55 3.13 26.71
N LYS A 687 30.56 2.25 26.60
CA LYS A 687 29.61 2.19 25.48
C LYS A 687 29.02 3.60 25.29
N LYS A 688 29.18 4.19 24.12
CA LYS A 688 28.81 5.58 23.84
C LYS A 688 27.31 5.60 23.50
N ASP A 689 26.54 6.46 24.18
CA ASP A 689 25.11 6.62 23.89
C ASP A 689 24.93 7.05 22.42
N ALA A 690 23.95 6.44 21.74
CA ALA A 690 23.61 6.79 20.36
C ALA A 690 23.25 8.29 20.28
N PRO A 691 23.61 9.00 19.19
CA PRO A 691 23.21 10.39 19.01
C PRO A 691 21.69 10.48 18.83
N ILE A 692 21.07 11.45 19.50
CA ILE A 692 19.68 11.85 19.32
C ILE A 692 19.67 13.06 18.40
N PHE A 693 19.08 12.93 17.21
CA PHE A 693 18.91 14.02 16.28
C PHE A 693 17.62 14.78 16.58
N VAL A 694 17.73 16.09 16.75
CA VAL A 694 16.59 16.99 16.96
C VAL A 694 16.53 17.98 15.81
N GLY A 695 15.52 17.85 14.96
CA GLY A 695 15.27 18.77 13.87
C GLY A 695 14.71 20.09 14.36
N ILE A 696 15.19 21.21 13.85
CA ILE A 696 14.66 22.56 14.11
C ILE A 696 14.16 23.12 12.79
N HIS A 697 12.84 23.32 12.67
CA HIS A 697 12.26 24.01 11.52
C HIS A 697 11.82 25.42 11.89
N SER A 698 12.38 26.41 11.20
CA SER A 698 12.04 27.83 11.35
C SER A 698 11.51 28.39 10.02
N ARG A 699 10.21 28.65 9.92
CA ARG A 699 9.62 29.42 8.82
C ARG A 699 9.77 30.91 9.10
N ARG A 700 10.31 31.68 8.16
CA ARG A 700 10.64 33.10 8.39
C ARG A 700 10.27 34.03 7.26
N THR A 701 10.45 33.67 5.99
CA THR A 701 10.44 34.68 4.91
C THR A 701 9.03 35.21 4.70
N ASP A 702 8.10 34.38 4.23
CA ASP A 702 6.69 34.73 4.02
C ASP A 702 5.90 34.89 5.33
N HIS A 703 6.49 34.49 6.46
CA HIS A 703 5.82 34.55 7.76
C HIS A 703 5.98 35.91 8.46
N GLN A 704 7.01 36.71 8.16
CA GLN A 704 7.20 38.03 8.78
C GLN A 704 6.07 39.00 8.43
N ASP A 705 5.62 39.00 7.18
CA ASP A 705 4.48 39.81 6.73
C ASP A 705 3.16 39.27 7.30
N PHE A 706 3.04 37.95 7.45
CA PHE A 706 1.87 37.34 8.08
C PHE A 706 1.77 37.68 9.58
N GLU A 707 2.89 37.60 10.32
CA GLU A 707 2.97 37.91 11.75
C GLU A 707 2.57 39.36 12.05
N SER A 708 2.97 40.30 11.19
CA SER A 708 2.65 41.72 11.34
C SER A 708 1.16 42.02 11.14
N VAL A 709 0.49 41.28 10.26
CA VAL A 709 -0.94 41.44 9.92
C VAL A 709 -1.86 40.66 10.88
N THR A 710 -1.43 39.52 11.42
CA THR A 710 -2.28 38.59 12.18
C THR A 710 -2.07 38.63 13.71
N GLY A 711 -1.13 39.44 14.19
CA GLY A 711 -0.87 39.60 15.64
C GLY A 711 -0.09 38.44 16.28
N PHE A 712 0.53 37.56 15.47
CA PHE A 712 1.43 36.52 15.97
C PHE A 712 2.74 37.14 16.47
N LYS A 713 3.28 36.61 17.57
CA LYS A 713 4.56 37.07 18.11
C LYS A 713 5.72 36.47 17.33
N THR A 714 6.57 37.33 16.77
CA THR A 714 7.80 36.91 16.09
C THR A 714 8.67 36.04 16.97
N LEU A 715 8.99 34.84 16.46
CA LEU A 715 9.84 33.89 17.15
C LEU A 715 11.28 34.40 17.22
N LYS A 716 11.70 34.79 18.43
CA LYS A 716 13.05 35.26 18.72
C LYS A 716 14.02 34.09 18.83
N PRO A 717 15.34 34.32 18.69
CA PRO A 717 16.36 33.28 18.89
C PRO A 717 16.25 32.57 20.25
N SER A 718 15.78 33.28 21.29
CA SER A 718 15.60 32.73 22.64
C SER A 718 14.58 31.59 22.69
N TYR A 719 13.54 31.57 21.84
CA TYR A 719 12.62 30.44 21.73
C TYR A 719 13.37 29.14 21.40
N TYR A 720 14.11 29.15 20.28
CA TYR A 720 14.86 27.98 19.82
C TYR A 720 15.93 27.57 20.83
N LEU A 721 16.65 28.54 21.41
CA LEU A 721 17.69 28.27 22.41
C LEU A 721 17.11 27.62 23.67
N HIS A 722 15.97 28.11 24.19
CA HIS A 722 15.31 27.50 25.34
C HIS A 722 14.83 26.08 25.03
N ALA A 723 14.21 25.87 23.86
CA ALA A 723 13.79 24.54 23.42
C ALA A 723 14.98 23.56 23.28
N MET A 724 16.13 24.03 22.78
CA MET A 724 17.36 23.23 22.71
C MET A 724 17.87 22.85 24.09
N GLU A 725 17.85 23.77 25.08
CA GLU A 725 18.25 23.45 26.44
C GLU A 725 17.36 22.36 27.07
N MET A 726 16.05 22.39 26.84
CA MET A 726 15.15 21.33 27.33
C MET A 726 15.58 19.95 26.81
N TYR A 727 15.95 19.83 25.53
CA TYR A 727 16.45 18.57 24.98
C TYR A 727 17.84 18.18 25.52
N ARG A 728 18.73 19.15 25.76
CA ARG A 728 20.06 18.91 26.36
C ARG A 728 19.97 18.42 27.80
N GLU A 729 19.01 18.94 28.57
CA GLU A 729 18.75 18.48 29.94
C GLU A 729 18.17 17.06 29.96
N HIS A 730 17.35 16.73 28.97
CA HIS A 730 16.69 15.44 28.89
C HIS A 730 17.56 14.32 28.29
N PHE A 731 18.42 14.63 27.31
CA PHE A 731 19.23 13.66 26.58
C PHE A 731 20.74 13.97 26.66
N LYS A 732 21.55 12.93 26.86
CA LYS A 732 23.01 13.06 27.06
C LYS A 732 23.81 13.36 25.78
N ASN A 733 23.30 13.01 24.61
CA ASN A 733 24.01 13.12 23.34
C ASN A 733 23.08 13.63 22.23
N VAL A 734 22.81 14.93 22.24
CA VAL A 734 21.92 15.59 21.26
C VAL A 734 22.72 16.25 20.15
N ILE A 735 22.18 16.18 18.93
CA ILE A 735 22.63 16.91 17.75
C ILE A 735 21.41 17.65 17.18
N PHE A 736 21.50 18.97 17.07
CA PHE A 736 20.46 19.81 16.51
C PHE A 736 20.71 20.09 15.04
N ILE A 737 19.68 19.93 14.21
CA ILE A 737 19.73 20.14 12.77
C ILE A 737 18.73 21.23 12.42
N TYR A 738 19.23 22.40 12.03
CA TYR A 738 18.42 23.54 11.65
C TYR A 738 18.14 23.54 10.15
N ILE A 739 16.86 23.65 9.82
CA ILE A 739 16.34 23.90 8.48
C ILE A 739 15.44 25.15 8.52
N SER A 740 15.42 25.91 7.43
CA SER A 740 14.66 27.15 7.32
C SER A 740 14.67 27.63 5.88
N ASP A 741 13.62 28.35 5.50
CA ASP A 741 13.60 29.23 4.32
C ASP A 741 14.56 30.44 4.47
N ASP A 742 15.15 30.65 5.65
CA ASP A 742 16.19 31.64 5.94
C ASP A 742 17.29 31.01 6.83
N LEU A 743 18.14 30.20 6.20
CA LEU A 743 19.31 29.60 6.85
C LEU A 743 20.31 30.65 7.36
N GLN A 744 20.37 31.82 6.71
CA GLN A 744 21.32 32.86 7.06
C GLN A 744 20.96 33.53 8.39
N TRP A 745 19.67 33.74 8.65
CA TRP A 745 19.20 34.18 9.95
C TRP A 745 19.62 33.23 11.07
N GLY A 746 19.48 31.92 10.87
CA GLY A 746 19.92 30.93 11.85
C GLY A 746 21.43 30.99 12.09
N LYS A 747 22.23 31.16 11.02
CA LYS A 747 23.70 31.30 11.11
C LYS A 747 24.12 32.56 11.86
N THR A 748 23.38 33.67 11.73
CA THR A 748 23.70 34.95 12.38
C THR A 748 23.16 35.04 13.80
N HIS A 749 22.02 34.40 14.08
CA HIS A 749 21.32 34.55 15.36
C HIS A 749 21.49 33.35 16.29
N LEU A 750 21.45 32.11 15.80
CA LEU A 750 21.53 30.91 16.64
C LEU A 750 22.97 30.40 16.82
N ARG A 751 23.77 30.40 15.75
CA ARG A 751 25.15 29.87 15.80
C ARG A 751 26.03 30.58 16.83
N PRO A 752 26.10 31.92 16.92
CA PRO A 752 26.96 32.60 17.90
C PRO A 752 26.52 32.38 19.35
N ARG A 753 25.23 32.08 19.55
CA ARG A 753 24.61 31.85 20.87
C ARG A 753 24.68 30.37 21.30
N THR A 754 25.03 29.47 20.39
CA THR A 754 25.15 28.02 20.67
C THR A 754 26.60 27.60 20.87
N LYS A 755 27.08 27.67 22.12
CA LYS A 755 28.48 27.36 22.48
C LYS A 755 28.78 25.85 22.63
N ALA A 756 27.74 25.02 22.77
CA ALA A 756 27.88 23.57 22.95
C ALA A 756 28.50 22.86 21.73
N GLY A 757 28.35 23.42 20.52
CA GLY A 757 28.91 22.87 19.28
C GLY A 757 28.15 21.66 18.74
N ASP A 758 26.85 21.60 19.03
CA ASP A 758 25.89 20.56 18.68
C ASP A 758 24.82 21.04 17.68
N LEU A 759 24.88 22.29 17.20
CA LEU A 759 23.99 22.86 16.19
C LEU A 759 24.60 22.84 14.79
N TYR A 760 23.87 22.27 13.85
CA TYR A 760 24.21 22.12 12.43
C TYR A 760 23.12 22.72 11.57
N PHE A 761 23.48 23.14 10.36
CA PHE A 761 22.57 23.76 9.39
C PHE A 761 22.52 22.82 8.20
N GLY A 762 21.47 22.01 8.15
CA GLY A 762 21.38 20.87 7.22
C GLY A 762 20.46 21.11 6.03
N GLY A 763 19.54 22.06 6.12
CA GLY A 763 18.54 22.28 5.08
C GLY A 763 19.11 22.92 3.82
N GLN A 764 18.40 22.74 2.69
CA GLN A 764 18.68 23.42 1.42
C GLN A 764 17.99 24.80 1.36
N GLY A 765 16.85 24.96 2.02
CA GLY A 765 16.25 26.28 2.31
C GLY A 765 15.57 26.98 1.14
N SER A 766 15.34 26.30 0.01
CA SER A 766 14.55 26.84 -1.10
C SER A 766 13.06 26.47 -0.94
N PRO A 767 12.16 27.45 -0.78
CA PRO A 767 10.73 27.19 -0.59
C PRO A 767 9.96 26.85 -1.87
N HIS A 768 10.63 26.85 -3.03
CA HIS A 768 10.01 26.69 -4.35
C HIS A 768 10.60 25.54 -5.18
N GLU A 769 11.76 24.99 -4.77
CA GLU A 769 12.39 23.89 -5.49
C GLU A 769 11.98 22.55 -4.89
N SER A 770 11.34 21.71 -5.70
CA SER A 770 10.88 20.39 -5.24
C SER A 770 12.01 19.52 -4.69
N HIS A 771 13.21 19.60 -5.24
CA HIS A 771 14.35 18.87 -4.70
C HIS A 771 14.72 19.33 -3.27
N SER A 772 14.77 20.65 -3.03
CA SER A 772 15.06 21.22 -1.71
C SER A 772 13.99 20.86 -0.69
N ILE A 773 12.71 20.96 -1.08
CA ILE A 773 11.59 20.66 -0.19
C ILE A 773 11.59 19.18 0.19
N GLY A 774 11.79 18.29 -0.79
CA GLY A 774 11.82 16.85 -0.56
C GLY A 774 13.01 16.42 0.29
N PHE A 775 14.18 17.02 0.06
CA PHE A 775 15.36 16.82 0.88
C PHE A 775 15.15 17.30 2.33
N ASP A 776 14.62 18.51 2.53
CA ASP A 776 14.37 19.07 3.86
C ASP A 776 13.35 18.23 4.64
N LEU A 777 12.31 17.75 3.96
CA LEU A 777 11.30 16.86 4.54
C LEU A 777 11.90 15.51 4.94
N ALA A 778 12.74 14.91 4.08
CA ALA A 778 13.46 13.67 4.38
C ALA A 778 14.43 13.83 5.56
N LEU A 779 15.24 14.89 5.57
CA LEU A 779 16.20 15.17 6.63
C LEU A 779 15.53 15.29 7.99
N MET A 780 14.37 15.93 8.05
CA MET A 780 13.64 16.07 9.29
C MET A 780 12.88 14.79 9.68
N SER A 781 12.38 14.03 8.71
CA SER A 781 11.72 12.73 8.98
C SER A 781 12.66 11.71 9.63
N LEU A 782 13.98 11.83 9.37
CA LEU A 782 15.01 10.98 9.96
C LEU A 782 15.48 11.47 11.35
N CYS A 783 15.00 12.63 11.81
CA CYS A 783 15.29 13.11 13.17
C CYS A 783 14.43 12.37 14.21
N ASN A 784 14.96 12.20 15.42
CA ASN A 784 14.22 11.56 16.51
C ASN A 784 13.12 12.47 17.07
N HIS A 785 13.38 13.77 17.16
CA HIS A 785 12.47 14.76 17.76
C HIS A 785 12.52 16.09 16.99
N THR A 786 11.57 16.98 17.24
CA THR A 786 11.51 18.28 16.54
C THR A 786 11.27 19.48 17.46
N ILE A 787 11.79 20.63 17.02
CA ILE A 787 11.48 21.98 17.49
C ILE A 787 10.89 22.72 16.29
N LEU A 788 9.67 23.22 16.41
CA LEU A 788 8.90 23.70 15.28
C LEU A 788 8.50 25.17 15.44
N SER A 789 8.38 25.87 14.32
CA SER A 789 7.73 27.18 14.19
C SER A 789 6.28 27.02 13.72
N TYR A 790 5.55 28.12 13.56
CA TYR A 790 4.20 28.09 13.01
C TYR A 790 4.17 27.67 11.53
N GLY A 791 3.09 27.01 11.10
CA GLY A 791 2.81 26.70 9.70
C GLY A 791 2.66 25.21 9.37
N THR A 792 2.03 24.94 8.22
CA THR A 792 1.65 23.59 7.79
C THR A 792 2.84 22.69 7.50
N PHE A 793 3.94 23.22 6.93
CA PHE A 793 5.17 22.44 6.73
C PHE A 793 5.77 21.96 8.06
N SER A 794 5.81 22.82 9.08
CA SER A 794 6.27 22.44 10.43
C SER A 794 5.46 21.27 10.97
N TYR A 795 4.14 21.31 10.82
CA TYR A 795 3.27 20.23 11.28
C TYR A 795 3.67 18.89 10.67
N TRP A 796 3.78 18.82 9.35
CA TRP A 796 4.09 17.57 8.65
C TRP A 796 5.48 17.04 8.97
N VAL A 797 6.44 17.92 9.21
CA VAL A 797 7.76 17.54 9.71
C VAL A 797 7.68 16.91 11.10
N GLY A 798 6.89 17.49 12.01
CA GLY A 798 6.65 16.91 13.34
C GLY A 798 5.98 15.54 13.26
N PHE A 799 4.94 15.43 12.43
CA PHE A 799 4.27 14.16 12.12
C PHE A 799 5.29 13.14 11.61
N MET A 800 6.08 13.45 10.57
CA MET A 800 7.00 12.49 9.97
C MET A 800 8.08 12.00 10.92
N ALA A 801 8.66 12.87 11.75
CA ALA A 801 9.68 12.51 12.73
C ALA A 801 9.15 11.57 13.84
N GLY A 802 7.87 11.71 14.22
CA GLY A 802 7.18 10.78 15.13
C GLY A 802 7.59 10.80 16.60
N GLY A 803 8.54 11.64 17.01
CA GLY A 803 8.93 11.80 18.41
C GLY A 803 8.35 13.05 19.09
N SER A 804 8.96 13.48 20.20
CA SER A 804 8.50 14.69 20.91
C SER A 804 8.65 15.95 20.04
N VAL A 805 7.71 16.87 20.22
CA VAL A 805 7.62 18.13 19.47
C VAL A 805 7.60 19.30 20.46
N ILE A 806 8.50 20.26 20.30
CA ILE A 806 8.44 21.54 21.01
C ILE A 806 7.93 22.63 20.05
N LEU A 807 6.87 23.32 20.48
CA LEU A 807 6.21 24.41 19.77
C LEU A 807 6.29 25.73 20.55
N PRO A 808 6.08 26.88 19.90
CA PRO A 808 6.11 28.19 20.56
C PRO A 808 5.12 28.32 21.71
N LYS A 809 3.94 27.73 21.56
CA LYS A 809 2.85 27.69 22.56
C LYS A 809 3.22 27.05 23.91
N HIS A 810 4.31 26.29 23.99
CA HIS A 810 4.85 25.79 25.27
C HIS A 810 5.46 26.90 26.12
N PHE A 811 5.83 28.02 25.50
CA PHE A 811 6.49 29.15 26.16
C PHE A 811 5.50 30.32 26.30
N PRO A 812 5.19 30.77 27.53
CA PRO A 812 4.23 31.84 27.76
C PRO A 812 4.48 33.11 26.94
N ASP A 813 5.76 33.47 26.74
CA ASP A 813 6.16 34.66 26.00
C ASP A 813 5.77 34.63 24.52
N TYR A 814 5.57 33.44 23.94
CA TYR A 814 5.28 33.26 22.51
C TYR A 814 3.87 32.75 22.22
N ARG A 815 3.03 32.63 23.26
CA ARG A 815 1.60 32.30 23.11
C ARG A 815 0.84 33.42 22.42
N THR A 816 -0.16 33.05 21.63
CA THR A 816 -1.11 33.94 20.96
C THR A 816 -2.41 34.04 21.75
N GLY A 817 -3.25 35.04 21.44
CA GLY A 817 -4.55 35.22 22.09
C GLY A 817 -5.54 34.08 21.83
N SER A 818 -5.32 33.27 20.78
CA SER A 818 -6.15 32.12 20.38
C SER A 818 -5.73 30.80 21.04
N ASP A 819 -4.67 30.77 21.85
CA ASP A 819 -4.22 29.57 22.57
C ASP A 819 -5.25 29.18 23.66
N ALA A 820 -6.24 28.38 23.27
CA ALA A 820 -7.47 28.09 24.02
C ALA A 820 -7.30 27.38 25.40
N LYS A 821 -6.06 27.12 25.83
CA LYS A 821 -5.58 26.85 27.20
C LYS A 821 -4.08 26.59 27.11
N ALA A 822 -3.31 27.11 28.07
CA ALA A 822 -1.87 26.86 28.17
C ALA A 822 -1.56 25.35 28.13
N PHE A 823 -0.62 24.94 27.28
CA PHE A 823 -0.02 23.61 27.36
C PHE A 823 0.78 23.56 28.68
N TYR A 824 0.13 23.12 29.76
CA TYR A 824 0.75 23.00 31.09
C TYR A 824 1.64 21.76 31.21
N HIS A 825 1.57 20.85 30.25
CA HIS A 825 2.36 19.62 30.25
C HIS A 825 3.73 19.86 29.64
N HIS A 826 4.76 19.33 30.31
CA HIS A 826 6.14 19.38 29.83
C HIS A 826 6.27 18.54 28.54
N PRO A 827 6.67 19.11 27.38
CA PRO A 827 6.58 18.46 26.07
C PRO A 827 7.48 17.23 25.92
N LEU A 828 8.51 17.09 26.76
CA LEU A 828 9.37 15.89 26.78
C LEU A 828 8.91 14.81 27.79
N LYS A 829 8.03 15.16 28.72
CA LYS A 829 7.48 14.19 29.69
C LYS A 829 6.15 13.62 29.21
N ASN A 830 5.37 14.44 28.51
CA ASN A 830 4.09 14.07 27.93
C ASN A 830 4.09 14.52 26.46
N PRO A 831 4.78 13.79 25.56
CA PRO A 831 4.79 14.13 24.15
C PRO A 831 3.40 14.00 23.55
N PHE A 832 3.12 14.81 22.54
CA PHE A 832 1.86 14.71 21.80
C PHE A 832 1.80 13.42 20.97
N PRO A 833 0.58 12.89 20.73
CA PRO A 833 0.35 11.93 19.65
C PRO A 833 0.85 12.48 18.30
N ARG A 834 1.22 11.58 17.38
CA ARG A 834 1.81 11.93 16.09
C ARG A 834 0.92 12.86 15.26
N LEU A 835 -0.39 12.64 15.30
CA LEU A 835 -1.40 13.46 14.63
C LEU A 835 -1.95 14.63 15.46
N HIS A 836 -1.36 15.02 16.59
CA HIS A 836 -1.98 16.04 17.45
C HIS A 836 -2.25 17.38 16.73
N PRO A 837 -3.45 17.96 16.79
CA PRO A 837 -3.78 19.21 16.10
C PRO A 837 -3.21 20.43 16.83
N TYR A 838 -2.00 20.82 16.44
CA TYR A 838 -1.33 22.00 17.00
C TYR A 838 -1.26 23.20 16.05
N LEU A 839 -1.95 23.14 14.92
CA LEU A 839 -2.19 24.29 14.04
C LEU A 839 -3.47 24.99 14.48
N LEU A 840 -3.33 26.09 15.21
CA LEU A 840 -4.38 27.08 15.42
C LEU A 840 -3.77 28.46 15.20
#